data_AF-A0A1I2H6M0-F1
#
_entry.id   AF-A0A1I2H6M0-F1
#
_cell.length_a   1.000
_cell.length_b   1.000
_cell.length_c   1.000
_cell.angle_alpha   90.00
_cell.angle_beta   90.00
_cell.angle_gamma   90.00
#
_symmetry.space_group_name_H-M   'P 1'
#
loop_
_entity.id
_entity.type
_entity.pdbx_description
1 polymer ?
#
loop_
_entity_poly.entity_id
_entity_poly.type
_entity_poly.pdbx_seq_one_letter_code
_entity_poly.pdbx_strand_id
1 'polypeptide(L)'
;MEDVSSPVHAVPPAPTFASTLAVRARLWLPGQVFAPEDGHPRLWLSLSDGRVLALRLGQARLGDDAVIAPILAALTDDVGGHHYQLQLPQTGFVQVLYAAPVLPNPVRWHAGFWFDADFQRFAATLDAELMRLLLWLEREPTPPAVTRRDGETPHPLPRRFFASVRNYNRLATLPPVLRERRLQALARFPALVAPVLLSFHHSPNVEGGRRHAWREKDQAVEAAIDAGRDLTGALAQHYGISRSLVRAPVNTALWPAPSHAARRGYLALLDALPANQRPTLSEFERWQLYLANYFGLLGETERGDPLPQRPEVHRGAFRLGWTRTWEAAARRYGNLHTALADCRDFLEAVRERAAALTASRYGPRLGRLAAGWLACHGLLGLLGASGRWHRQGPTQIDDDLPGDLELPAIVGRFEREAWLAVELTTPRGLLEEGLAMHHCVGNRGYWEASVAGTRIFSLRGPAGERATAEYRPALREDVEYDTRYCLVQLRGPCNREVAGSMHAFASEVEAVLNEPARADARWAALEARGRIEVELLNRKRKKRLAQRFDAKTERQLAAVLAWLGQPQPGPNVLLVAPVAGYQYHQGPAVEAQFQPNATLSLTHERDNPHDPLAVRIDWQGVKLGYVPRPHNAEIAARLLAGEKLTARLAAFDEEAPPWERVVVEIATREAEGAGKLDGHAVRAADTTHDCVRMVRQACHR
;
A
#
# COMPACT_ATOMS: atom_id res chain seq x y z
N MET A 1 20.75 -61.07 -23.42
CA MET A 1 21.97 -60.29 -23.66
C MET A 1 21.66 -58.87 -23.22
N GLU A 2 22.11 -58.33 -22.10
CA GLU A 2 22.98 -58.78 -21.01
C GLU A 2 22.49 -58.02 -19.76
N ASP A 3 22.63 -58.67 -18.62
CA ASP A 3 22.42 -58.13 -17.28
C ASP A 3 23.28 -56.88 -17.06
N VAL A 4 22.67 -55.69 -17.10
CA VAL A 4 23.29 -54.48 -16.56
C VAL A 4 23.00 -54.47 -15.06
N SER A 5 23.90 -55.10 -14.32
CA SER A 5 23.99 -54.98 -12.86
C SER A 5 23.90 -53.50 -12.47
N SER A 6 22.87 -53.15 -11.71
CA SER A 6 22.75 -51.84 -11.08
C SER A 6 23.97 -51.63 -10.18
N PRO A 7 24.76 -50.55 -10.33
CA PRO A 7 25.81 -50.27 -9.37
C PRO A 7 25.14 -49.99 -8.03
N VAL A 8 25.48 -50.82 -7.04
CA VAL A 8 25.17 -50.57 -5.63
C VAL A 8 25.73 -49.18 -5.32
N HIS A 9 24.84 -48.19 -5.22
CA HIS A 9 25.20 -46.85 -4.79
C HIS A 9 25.81 -46.98 -3.39
N ALA A 10 27.12 -46.74 -3.28
CA ALA A 10 27.77 -46.58 -1.99
C ALA A 10 27.05 -45.45 -1.26
N VAL A 11 26.26 -45.79 -0.24
CA VAL A 11 25.69 -44.83 0.69
C VAL A 11 26.88 -44.11 1.34
N PRO A 12 27.04 -42.79 1.18
CA PRO A 12 28.12 -42.08 1.83
C PRO A 12 28.03 -42.32 3.35
N PRO A 13 29.17 -42.47 4.05
CA PRO A 13 29.16 -42.75 5.47
C PRO A 13 28.35 -41.69 6.21
N ALA A 14 27.48 -42.14 7.13
CA ALA A 14 26.71 -41.26 7.99
C ALA A 14 27.65 -40.26 8.70
N PRO A 15 27.23 -39.00 8.90
CA PRO A 15 28.06 -38.02 9.58
C PRO A 15 28.47 -38.55 10.95
N THR A 16 29.79 -38.55 11.20
CA THR A 16 30.35 -38.90 12.50
C THR A 16 30.30 -37.66 13.38
N PHE A 17 29.52 -37.71 14.46
CA PHE A 17 29.51 -36.68 15.52
C PHE A 17 30.78 -36.78 16.40
N ALA A 18 31.94 -37.03 15.79
CA ALA A 18 33.23 -37.18 16.45
C ALA A 18 33.79 -35.82 16.91
N SER A 19 34.66 -35.82 17.92
CA SER A 19 35.12 -34.65 18.66
C SER A 19 36.04 -33.69 17.89
N THR A 20 36.47 -34.03 16.68
CA THR A 20 37.33 -33.17 15.82
C THR A 20 36.76 -33.04 14.41
N LEU A 21 36.55 -31.80 14.00
CA LEU A 21 36.02 -31.42 12.69
C LEU A 21 37.08 -31.66 11.60
N ALA A 22 36.83 -32.57 10.67
CA ALA A 22 37.76 -32.91 9.60
C ALA A 22 37.19 -32.54 8.21
N VAL A 23 38.06 -32.20 7.26
CA VAL A 23 37.67 -31.95 5.87
C VAL A 23 37.54 -33.28 5.13
N ARG A 24 36.34 -33.55 4.59
CA ARG A 24 36.08 -34.70 3.71
C ARG A 24 36.45 -34.39 2.26
N ALA A 25 36.18 -33.18 1.80
CA ALA A 25 36.54 -32.70 0.47
C ALA A 25 36.67 -31.17 0.47
N ARG A 26 37.47 -30.66 -0.47
CA ARG A 26 37.66 -29.22 -0.71
C ARG A 26 37.60 -28.94 -2.21
N LEU A 27 37.13 -27.75 -2.56
CA LEU A 27 37.03 -27.30 -3.94
C LEU A 27 37.40 -25.82 -4.01
N TRP A 28 38.49 -25.53 -4.71
CA TRP A 28 38.98 -24.19 -4.97
C TRP A 28 38.46 -23.68 -6.31
N LEU A 29 37.92 -22.46 -6.33
CA LEU A 29 37.42 -21.81 -7.54
C LEU A 29 37.95 -20.37 -7.66
N PRO A 30 38.45 -19.95 -8.84
CA PRO A 30 38.86 -18.56 -9.06
C PRO A 30 37.68 -17.59 -8.96
N GLY A 31 37.89 -16.35 -8.54
CA GLY A 31 36.82 -15.33 -8.49
C GLY A 31 36.28 -14.95 -9.87
N GLN A 32 37.08 -15.13 -10.92
CA GLN A 32 36.75 -14.81 -12.31
C GLN A 32 35.69 -15.73 -12.93
N VAL A 33 35.36 -16.86 -12.28
CA VAL A 33 34.39 -17.82 -12.81
C VAL A 33 32.94 -17.46 -12.45
N PHE A 34 32.76 -16.45 -11.60
CA PHE A 34 31.48 -15.99 -11.08
C PHE A 34 31.04 -14.67 -11.70
N ALA A 35 29.83 -14.23 -11.35
CA ALA A 35 29.29 -12.93 -11.73
C ALA A 35 28.69 -12.23 -10.49
N PRO A 36 29.14 -11.00 -10.16
CA PRO A 36 30.31 -10.30 -10.70
C PRO A 36 31.65 -11.04 -10.57
N GLU A 37 32.63 -10.61 -11.38
CA GLU A 37 34.00 -11.08 -11.29
C GLU A 37 34.75 -10.30 -10.22
N ASP A 38 35.60 -10.98 -9.45
CA ASP A 38 36.57 -10.31 -8.58
C ASP A 38 37.88 -11.12 -8.46
N GLY A 39 38.89 -10.52 -7.80
CA GLY A 39 40.21 -11.13 -7.62
C GLY A 39 40.35 -12.10 -6.44
N HIS A 40 39.25 -12.43 -5.74
CA HIS A 40 39.29 -13.24 -4.53
C HIS A 40 38.92 -14.70 -4.82
N PRO A 41 39.74 -15.69 -4.45
CA PRO A 41 39.36 -17.08 -4.63
C PRO A 41 38.20 -17.45 -3.70
N ARG A 42 37.39 -18.42 -4.15
CA ARG A 42 36.41 -19.09 -3.32
C ARG A 42 36.86 -20.49 -2.96
N LEU A 43 36.47 -20.92 -1.78
CA LEU A 43 36.74 -22.23 -1.24
C LEU A 43 35.44 -22.86 -0.72
N TRP A 44 35.09 -24.02 -1.26
CA TRP A 44 34.06 -24.89 -0.71
C TRP A 44 34.72 -26.01 0.09
N LEU A 45 34.21 -26.27 1.30
CA LEU A 45 34.65 -27.36 2.17
C LEU A 45 33.46 -28.23 2.55
N SER A 46 33.61 -29.54 2.50
CA SER A 46 32.68 -30.51 3.09
C SER A 46 33.32 -31.11 4.33
N LEU A 47 32.61 -31.09 5.45
CA LEU A 47 33.14 -31.43 6.77
C LEU A 47 32.59 -32.75 7.29
N SER A 48 33.29 -33.39 8.21
CA SER A 48 32.95 -34.72 8.79
C SER A 48 31.59 -34.77 9.50
N ASP A 49 31.14 -33.64 10.04
CA ASP A 49 29.83 -33.49 10.70
C ASP A 49 28.68 -33.25 9.71
N GLY A 50 28.95 -33.31 8.41
CA GLY A 50 27.97 -33.09 7.35
C GLY A 50 27.88 -31.65 6.87
N ARG A 51 28.47 -30.65 7.55
CA ARG A 51 28.42 -29.25 7.11
C ARG A 51 29.16 -29.02 5.79
N VAL A 52 28.67 -28.03 5.06
CA VAL A 52 29.38 -27.40 3.94
C VAL A 52 29.73 -25.97 4.31
N LEU A 53 30.94 -25.53 4.01
CA LEU A 53 31.32 -24.11 4.09
C LEU A 53 31.60 -23.61 2.67
N ALA A 54 31.11 -22.40 2.37
CA ALA A 54 31.48 -21.66 1.18
C ALA A 54 32.08 -20.33 1.61
N LEU A 55 33.28 -20.04 1.12
CA LEU A 55 34.12 -18.97 1.65
C LEU A 55 34.65 -18.11 0.51
N ARG A 56 34.71 -16.79 0.71
CA ARG A 56 35.46 -15.85 -0.14
C ARG A 56 36.65 -15.34 0.67
N LEU A 57 37.85 -15.45 0.09
CA LEU A 57 39.10 -15.24 0.83
C LEU A 57 39.87 -14.03 0.29
N GLY A 58 40.33 -13.19 1.22
CA GLY A 58 40.95 -11.91 0.88
C GLY A 58 42.38 -12.00 0.39
N GLN A 59 43.25 -12.64 1.18
CA GLN A 59 44.70 -12.68 0.94
C GLN A 59 45.19 -14.08 0.54
N ALA A 60 44.35 -15.11 0.64
CA ALA A 60 44.70 -16.48 0.28
C ALA A 60 44.94 -16.62 -1.23
N ARG A 61 45.90 -17.47 -1.60
CA ARG A 61 46.13 -17.85 -3.00
C ARG A 61 45.21 -19.02 -3.37
N LEU A 62 44.84 -19.12 -4.64
CA LEU A 62 44.06 -20.25 -5.15
C LEU A 62 44.85 -21.55 -4.92
N GLY A 63 44.25 -22.52 -4.23
CA GLY A 63 44.87 -23.82 -3.92
C GLY A 63 45.73 -23.84 -2.64
N ASP A 64 45.81 -22.74 -1.89
CA ASP A 64 46.62 -22.69 -0.66
C ASP A 64 45.87 -23.32 0.52
N ASP A 65 46.06 -24.62 0.72
CA ASP A 65 45.37 -25.38 1.78
C ASP A 65 45.84 -25.03 3.21
N ALA A 66 46.94 -24.30 3.38
CA ALA A 66 47.43 -23.91 4.70
C ALA A 66 46.43 -23.03 5.47
N VAL A 67 45.55 -22.33 4.75
CA VAL A 67 44.52 -21.46 5.34
C VAL A 67 43.34 -22.24 5.93
N ILE A 68 43.17 -23.52 5.61
CA ILE A 68 42.00 -24.32 5.99
C ILE A 68 41.93 -24.53 7.50
N ALA A 69 43.02 -24.98 8.13
CA ALA A 69 43.01 -25.31 9.56
C ALA A 69 42.68 -24.11 10.46
N PRO A 70 43.28 -22.91 10.26
CA PRO A 70 42.88 -21.69 10.99
C PRO A 70 41.41 -21.32 10.79
N ILE A 71 40.88 -21.45 9.57
CA ILE A 71 39.47 -21.16 9.27
C ILE A 71 38.54 -22.13 10.01
N LEU A 72 38.85 -23.42 9.99
CA LEU A 72 38.05 -24.43 10.69
C LEU A 72 38.05 -24.22 12.19
N ALA A 73 39.21 -23.92 12.78
CA ALA A 73 39.30 -23.59 14.20
C ALA A 73 38.38 -22.41 14.56
N ALA A 74 38.33 -21.37 13.71
CA ALA A 74 37.48 -20.20 13.93
C ALA A 74 35.97 -20.44 13.69
N LEU A 75 35.60 -21.50 12.96
CA LEU A 75 34.21 -21.81 12.59
C LEU A 75 33.69 -23.11 13.22
N THR A 76 34.48 -23.79 14.05
CA THR A 76 34.13 -25.09 14.64
C THR A 76 32.80 -25.01 15.39
N ASP A 77 32.65 -24.00 16.24
CA ASP A 77 31.46 -23.78 17.07
C ASP A 77 30.33 -23.04 16.35
N ASP A 78 30.54 -22.58 15.11
CA ASP A 78 29.54 -21.81 14.36
C ASP A 78 28.54 -22.71 13.62
N VAL A 79 27.84 -23.58 14.35
CA VAL A 79 26.83 -24.48 13.78
C VAL A 79 25.61 -23.69 13.29
N GLY A 80 25.25 -22.60 13.97
CA GLY A 80 24.10 -21.75 13.65
C GLY A 80 24.32 -20.77 12.49
N GLY A 81 25.58 -20.61 12.05
CA GLY A 81 25.95 -19.68 11.00
C GLY A 81 25.75 -18.23 11.43
N HIS A 82 26.44 -17.83 12.49
CA HIS A 82 26.47 -16.52 13.14
C HIS A 82 27.61 -15.65 12.61
N HIS A 83 28.74 -16.23 12.21
CA HIS A 83 29.92 -15.51 11.75
C HIS A 83 29.86 -15.33 10.23
N TYR A 84 29.63 -14.10 9.75
CA TYR A 84 29.57 -13.81 8.30
C TYR A 84 30.88 -13.23 7.74
N GLN A 85 31.73 -12.68 8.60
CA GLN A 85 33.04 -12.14 8.26
C GLN A 85 33.98 -12.36 9.43
N LEU A 86 35.18 -12.84 9.13
CA LEU A 86 36.28 -13.05 10.08
C LEU A 86 37.52 -12.34 9.56
N GLN A 87 38.40 -11.96 10.47
CA GLN A 87 39.75 -11.50 10.14
C GLN A 87 40.73 -12.47 10.79
N LEU A 88 41.50 -13.19 9.98
CA LEU A 88 42.45 -14.19 10.47
C LEU A 88 43.89 -13.79 10.13
N PRO A 89 44.86 -14.07 11.01
CA PRO A 89 46.28 -13.93 10.68
C PRO A 89 46.62 -14.72 9.42
N GLN A 90 47.44 -14.15 8.53
CA GLN A 90 47.96 -14.77 7.29
C GLN A 90 46.91 -15.04 6.19
N THR A 91 45.63 -15.24 6.53
CA THR A 91 44.54 -15.47 5.57
C THR A 91 43.83 -14.16 5.17
N GLY A 92 43.91 -13.14 6.02
CA GLY A 92 43.23 -11.85 5.82
C GLY A 92 41.75 -11.94 6.15
N PHE A 93 40.91 -11.25 5.37
CA PHE A 93 39.46 -11.37 5.54
C PHE A 93 38.96 -12.72 5.02
N VAL A 94 38.06 -13.34 5.78
CA VAL A 94 37.35 -14.56 5.41
C VAL A 94 35.86 -14.25 5.48
N GLN A 95 35.17 -14.38 4.35
CA GLN A 95 33.76 -14.07 4.25
C GLN A 95 32.96 -15.35 4.03
N VAL A 96 32.01 -15.62 4.93
CA VAL A 96 31.18 -16.83 4.90
C VAL A 96 29.95 -16.59 4.01
N LEU A 97 29.82 -17.39 2.96
CA LEU A 97 28.82 -17.22 1.90
C LEU A 97 27.59 -18.09 2.16
N TYR A 98 26.78 -17.71 3.14
CA TYR A 98 25.58 -18.48 3.54
C TYR A 98 24.56 -18.73 2.41
N ALA A 99 24.47 -17.77 1.49
CA ALA A 99 23.55 -17.81 0.35
C ALA A 99 24.22 -18.37 -0.92
N ALA A 100 25.48 -18.84 -0.84
CA ALA A 100 26.11 -19.54 -1.94
C ALA A 100 25.41 -20.88 -2.17
N PRO A 101 25.41 -21.37 -3.41
CA PRO A 101 24.92 -22.70 -3.69
C PRO A 101 25.81 -23.76 -3.04
N VAL A 102 25.18 -24.82 -2.55
CA VAL A 102 25.90 -25.96 -1.93
C VAL A 102 26.90 -26.54 -2.91
N LEU A 103 26.44 -26.75 -4.15
CA LEU A 103 27.28 -27.10 -5.28
C LEU A 103 27.52 -25.85 -6.13
N PRO A 104 28.76 -25.34 -6.23
CA PRO A 104 29.03 -24.11 -6.97
C PRO A 104 28.69 -24.24 -8.46
N ASN A 105 28.15 -23.16 -9.04
CA ASN A 105 27.89 -23.04 -10.46
C ASN A 105 28.80 -21.95 -11.06
N PRO A 106 30.00 -22.28 -11.56
CA PRO A 106 30.91 -21.33 -12.20
C PRO A 106 30.36 -20.92 -13.57
N VAL A 107 29.47 -19.90 -13.57
CA VAL A 107 28.63 -19.50 -14.70
C VAL A 107 29.41 -19.09 -15.96
N ARG A 108 30.70 -18.75 -15.81
CA ARG A 108 31.59 -18.35 -16.91
C ARG A 108 32.48 -19.47 -17.45
N TRP A 109 32.41 -20.66 -16.85
CA TRP A 109 33.03 -21.86 -17.38
C TRP A 109 32.08 -22.60 -18.30
N HIS A 110 32.61 -23.25 -19.33
CA HIS A 110 31.86 -24.31 -20.01
C HIS A 110 31.64 -25.46 -19.02
N ALA A 111 30.67 -26.34 -19.28
CA ALA A 111 30.31 -27.46 -18.41
C ALA A 111 31.42 -28.52 -18.19
N GLY A 112 32.68 -28.26 -18.58
CA GLY A 112 33.80 -29.18 -18.38
C GLY A 112 34.18 -29.38 -16.92
N PHE A 113 33.83 -28.44 -16.03
CA PHE A 113 34.10 -28.56 -14.59
C PHE A 113 33.40 -29.75 -13.93
N TRP A 114 32.36 -30.31 -14.55
CA TRP A 114 31.74 -31.56 -14.09
C TRP A 114 32.70 -32.77 -14.16
N PHE A 115 33.77 -32.68 -14.95
CA PHE A 115 34.81 -33.70 -15.07
C PHE A 115 36.04 -33.40 -14.22
N ASP A 116 36.06 -32.27 -13.49
CA ASP A 116 37.13 -31.97 -12.54
C ASP A 116 37.07 -32.92 -11.34
N ALA A 117 38.22 -33.50 -10.99
CA ALA A 117 38.29 -34.52 -9.94
C ALA A 117 37.98 -33.96 -8.54
N ASP A 118 38.32 -32.70 -8.25
CA ASP A 118 37.99 -32.06 -6.98
C ASP A 118 36.51 -31.72 -6.91
N PHE A 119 35.92 -31.27 -8.02
CA PHE A 119 34.48 -31.05 -8.12
C PHE A 119 33.68 -32.34 -7.90
N GLN A 120 34.07 -33.43 -8.57
CA GLN A 120 33.42 -34.73 -8.42
C GLN A 120 33.58 -35.30 -7.01
N ARG A 121 34.78 -35.22 -6.43
CA ARG A 121 35.01 -35.61 -5.03
C ARG A 121 34.14 -34.81 -4.08
N PHE A 122 34.09 -33.49 -4.24
CA PHE A 122 33.27 -32.64 -3.41
C PHE A 122 31.78 -33.01 -3.52
N ALA A 123 31.25 -33.12 -4.75
CA ALA A 123 29.86 -33.48 -5.01
C ALA A 123 29.48 -34.84 -4.39
N ALA A 124 30.38 -35.83 -4.44
CA ALA A 124 30.17 -37.16 -3.88
C ALA A 124 30.03 -37.16 -2.34
N THR A 125 30.50 -36.12 -1.64
CA THR A 125 30.35 -36.01 -0.17
C THR A 125 29.00 -35.43 0.27
N LEU A 126 28.20 -34.91 -0.66
CA LEU A 126 26.94 -34.26 -0.35
C LEU A 126 25.81 -35.27 -0.10
N ASP A 127 24.91 -34.89 0.78
CA ASP A 127 23.70 -35.64 1.08
C ASP A 127 22.70 -35.55 -0.09
N ALA A 128 22.62 -36.63 -0.87
CA ALA A 128 21.81 -36.67 -2.08
C ALA A 128 20.30 -36.55 -1.81
N GLU A 129 19.80 -37.05 -0.68
CA GLU A 129 18.39 -36.92 -0.32
C GLU A 129 18.05 -35.45 -0.04
N LEU A 130 18.89 -34.80 0.76
CA LEU A 130 18.71 -33.41 1.15
C LEU A 130 18.86 -32.46 -0.05
N MET A 131 19.84 -32.70 -0.91
CA MET A 131 19.99 -31.94 -2.16
C MET A 131 18.77 -32.08 -3.06
N ARG A 132 18.24 -33.29 -3.25
CA ARG A 132 17.01 -33.51 -4.03
C ARG A 132 15.82 -32.75 -3.44
N LEU A 133 15.66 -32.75 -2.12
CA LEU A 133 14.58 -31.99 -1.47
C LEU A 133 14.73 -30.48 -1.70
N LEU A 134 15.92 -29.91 -1.47
CA LEU A 134 16.14 -28.48 -1.65
C LEU A 134 15.94 -28.04 -3.11
N LEU A 135 16.42 -28.83 -4.08
CA LEU A 135 16.20 -28.56 -5.50
C LEU A 135 14.73 -28.74 -5.91
N TRP A 136 14.02 -29.71 -5.33
CA TRP A 136 12.59 -29.89 -5.56
C TRP A 136 11.75 -28.69 -5.08
N LEU A 137 12.17 -28.01 -4.00
CA LEU A 137 11.54 -26.78 -3.53
C LEU A 137 11.74 -25.59 -4.50
N GLU A 138 12.78 -25.63 -5.33
CA GLU A 138 13.10 -24.61 -6.36
C GLU A 138 12.36 -24.84 -7.69
N ARG A 139 11.28 -25.63 -7.69
CA ARG A 139 10.51 -25.92 -8.90
C ARG A 139 10.09 -24.66 -9.66
N GLU A 140 9.92 -24.81 -10.97
CA GLU A 140 9.28 -23.78 -11.78
C GLU A 140 7.77 -23.70 -11.43
N PRO A 141 7.23 -22.49 -11.21
CA PRO A 141 5.80 -22.30 -11.02
C PRO A 141 5.04 -22.52 -12.32
N THR A 142 3.75 -22.86 -12.19
CA THR A 142 2.83 -22.88 -13.34
C THR A 142 2.84 -21.50 -14.00
N PRO A 143 2.96 -21.42 -15.35
CA PRO A 143 2.95 -20.14 -16.05
C PRO A 143 1.69 -19.32 -15.72
N PRO A 144 1.82 -17.99 -15.53
CA PRO A 144 0.68 -17.14 -15.22
C PRO A 144 -0.29 -17.07 -16.41
N ALA A 145 -1.55 -16.77 -16.12
CA ALA A 145 -2.53 -16.44 -17.15
C ALA A 145 -2.10 -15.17 -17.89
N VAL A 146 -2.29 -15.17 -19.21
CA VAL A 146 -2.11 -13.99 -20.05
C VAL A 146 -3.48 -13.37 -20.29
N THR A 147 -3.70 -12.18 -19.74
CA THR A 147 -4.98 -11.46 -19.86
C THR A 147 -4.91 -10.27 -20.81
N ARG A 148 -3.69 -9.85 -21.18
CA ARG A 148 -3.49 -8.74 -22.11
C ARG A 148 -3.86 -9.18 -23.53
N ARG A 149 -4.41 -8.25 -24.32
CA ARG A 149 -4.84 -8.54 -25.70
C ARG A 149 -3.68 -8.67 -26.68
N ASP A 150 -2.54 -8.06 -26.36
CA ASP A 150 -1.28 -8.15 -27.12
C ASP A 150 -0.57 -9.50 -26.92
N GLY A 151 -1.03 -10.34 -26.00
CA GLY A 151 -0.42 -11.64 -25.69
C GLY A 151 0.87 -11.54 -24.86
N GLU A 152 1.29 -10.36 -24.43
CA GLU A 152 2.48 -10.22 -23.59
C GLU A 152 2.26 -10.87 -22.22
N THR A 153 3.20 -11.73 -21.84
CA THR A 153 3.15 -12.43 -20.55
C THR A 153 3.51 -11.46 -19.43
N PRO A 154 2.76 -11.44 -18.31
CA PRO A 154 3.16 -10.68 -17.13
C PRO A 154 4.56 -11.07 -16.66
N HIS A 155 5.31 -10.14 -16.06
CA HIS A 155 6.60 -10.47 -15.46
C HIS A 155 6.43 -11.57 -14.40
N PRO A 156 7.27 -12.62 -14.44
CA PRO A 156 7.15 -13.73 -13.51
C PRO A 156 7.45 -13.28 -12.07
N LEU A 157 6.91 -14.01 -11.09
CA LEU A 157 7.28 -13.79 -9.69
C LEU A 157 8.78 -14.04 -9.49
N PRO A 158 9.44 -13.28 -8.60
CA PRO A 158 10.85 -13.46 -8.30
C PRO A 158 11.09 -14.89 -7.78
N ARG A 159 12.04 -15.57 -8.42
CA ARG A 159 12.45 -16.91 -8.03
C ARG A 159 13.07 -16.90 -6.64
N ARG A 160 12.94 -18.01 -5.93
CA ARG A 160 13.53 -18.22 -4.62
C ARG A 160 14.56 -19.33 -4.70
N PHE A 161 15.63 -19.15 -3.95
CA PHE A 161 16.76 -20.06 -3.92
C PHE A 161 16.83 -20.76 -2.54
N PHE A 162 16.85 -22.08 -2.55
CA PHE A 162 16.79 -22.97 -1.39
C PHE A 162 17.99 -23.89 -1.24
N ALA A 163 18.64 -24.31 -2.33
CA ALA A 163 19.85 -25.15 -2.37
C ALA A 163 21.11 -24.35 -1.96
N SER A 164 20.96 -23.54 -0.91
CA SER A 164 22.03 -22.74 -0.31
C SER A 164 22.75 -23.52 0.78
N VAL A 165 24.03 -23.18 0.98
CA VAL A 165 24.85 -23.72 2.08
C VAL A 165 24.12 -23.60 3.43
N ARG A 166 23.44 -22.46 3.68
CA ARG A 166 22.70 -22.23 4.91
C ARG A 166 21.56 -23.22 5.13
N ASN A 167 20.74 -23.45 4.11
CA ASN A 167 19.60 -24.35 4.24
C ASN A 167 20.03 -25.82 4.29
N TYR A 168 21.09 -26.16 3.55
CA TYR A 168 21.72 -27.47 3.62
C TYR A 168 22.22 -27.76 5.03
N ASN A 169 23.05 -26.89 5.60
CA ASN A 169 23.63 -27.11 6.93
C ASN A 169 22.56 -27.21 8.02
N ARG A 170 21.47 -26.43 7.94
CA ARG A 170 20.35 -26.51 8.90
C ARG A 170 19.69 -27.87 8.99
N LEU A 171 19.77 -28.65 7.93
CA LEU A 171 19.15 -29.97 7.85
C LEU A 171 20.20 -31.09 8.00
N ALA A 172 21.41 -30.89 7.45
CA ALA A 172 22.48 -31.87 7.43
C ALA A 172 23.12 -32.10 8.81
N THR A 173 23.14 -31.08 9.68
CA THR A 173 23.73 -31.19 11.03
C THR A 173 22.79 -31.75 12.09
N LEU A 174 21.54 -32.02 11.72
CA LEU A 174 20.55 -32.53 12.67
C LEU A 174 20.81 -34.00 13.01
N PRO A 175 20.55 -34.42 14.26
CA PRO A 175 20.51 -35.83 14.62
C PRO A 175 19.58 -36.62 13.68
N PRO A 176 19.88 -37.90 13.35
CA PRO A 176 19.18 -38.65 12.30
C PRO A 176 17.64 -38.62 12.39
N VAL A 177 17.09 -38.82 13.60
CA VAL A 177 15.64 -38.80 13.83
C VAL A 177 15.02 -37.43 13.61
N LEU A 178 15.71 -36.36 14.05
CA LEU A 178 15.22 -34.99 13.83
C LEU A 178 15.34 -34.61 12.37
N ARG A 179 16.43 -34.99 11.70
CA ARG A 179 16.61 -34.81 10.25
C ARG A 179 15.45 -35.46 9.50
N GLU A 180 15.16 -36.73 9.76
CA GLU A 180 14.05 -37.46 9.12
C GLU A 180 12.71 -36.74 9.29
N ARG A 181 12.36 -36.35 10.53
CA ARG A 181 11.10 -35.62 10.83
C ARG A 181 11.01 -34.29 10.08
N ARG A 182 12.11 -33.54 9.99
CA ARG A 182 12.19 -32.24 9.32
C ARG A 182 12.06 -32.38 7.80
N LEU A 183 12.74 -33.37 7.20
CA LEU A 183 12.62 -33.68 5.78
C LEU A 183 11.19 -34.14 5.44
N GLN A 184 10.58 -35.00 6.26
CA GLN A 184 9.20 -35.44 6.08
C GLN A 184 8.21 -34.26 6.17
N ALA A 185 8.40 -33.34 7.13
CA ALA A 185 7.57 -32.14 7.25
C ALA A 185 7.67 -31.23 6.03
N LEU A 186 8.89 -31.01 5.51
CA LEU A 186 9.14 -30.23 4.29
C LEU A 186 8.53 -30.89 3.05
N ALA A 187 8.59 -32.22 2.93
CA ALA A 187 7.99 -32.94 1.82
C ALA A 187 6.44 -32.90 1.88
N ARG A 188 5.86 -32.96 3.09
CA ARG A 188 4.40 -33.06 3.27
C ARG A 188 3.67 -31.72 3.18
N PHE A 189 4.25 -30.65 3.71
CA PHE A 189 3.65 -29.31 3.74
C PHE A 189 4.64 -28.23 3.31
N PRO A 190 5.26 -28.33 2.12
CA PRO A 190 6.35 -27.45 1.70
C PRO A 190 6.00 -25.96 1.74
N ALA A 191 4.78 -25.60 1.31
CA ALA A 191 4.33 -24.21 1.28
C ALA A 191 4.22 -23.56 2.67
N LEU A 192 4.11 -24.36 3.73
CA LEU A 192 3.86 -23.92 5.10
C LEU A 192 5.04 -24.20 6.03
N VAL A 193 5.84 -25.24 5.77
CA VAL A 193 7.00 -25.60 6.60
C VAL A 193 8.27 -24.92 6.11
N ALA A 194 8.47 -24.79 4.79
CA ALA A 194 9.69 -24.16 4.27
C ALA A 194 9.88 -22.71 4.77
N PRO A 195 8.84 -21.83 4.83
CA PRO A 195 8.99 -20.48 5.38
C PRO A 195 9.42 -20.42 6.85
N VAL A 196 9.12 -21.48 7.62
CA VAL A 196 9.47 -21.60 9.03
C VAL A 196 10.89 -22.14 9.22
N LEU A 197 11.29 -23.16 8.44
CA LEU A 197 12.57 -23.86 8.62
C LEU A 197 13.71 -23.29 7.78
N LEU A 198 13.41 -22.82 6.58
CA LEU A 198 14.40 -22.46 5.57
C LEU A 198 14.46 -20.95 5.34
N SER A 199 15.61 -20.48 4.86
CA SER A 199 15.83 -19.11 4.45
C SER A 199 15.48 -18.95 2.98
N PHE A 200 14.66 -17.94 2.66
CA PHE A 200 14.24 -17.62 1.31
C PHE A 200 15.23 -16.64 0.69
N HIS A 201 16.23 -17.16 -0.02
CA HIS A 201 17.22 -16.34 -0.71
C HIS A 201 16.62 -15.81 -2.03
N HIS A 202 16.89 -14.54 -2.35
CA HIS A 202 16.44 -13.92 -3.60
C HIS A 202 17.25 -14.39 -4.83
N SER A 203 18.52 -14.69 -4.61
CA SER A 203 19.43 -15.20 -5.62
C SER A 203 20.58 -15.95 -4.95
N PRO A 204 21.29 -16.84 -5.68
CA PRO A 204 22.59 -17.32 -5.24
C PRO A 204 23.54 -16.15 -5.02
N ASN A 205 24.28 -16.15 -3.91
CA ASN A 205 25.23 -15.09 -3.60
C ASN A 205 26.59 -15.68 -3.22
N VAL A 206 27.59 -15.39 -4.05
CA VAL A 206 28.98 -15.86 -3.91
C VAL A 206 29.96 -14.72 -3.60
N GLU A 207 29.45 -13.57 -3.14
CA GLU A 207 30.24 -12.35 -2.94
C GLU A 207 30.07 -11.74 -1.56
N GLY A 208 28.87 -11.22 -1.26
CA GLY A 208 28.67 -10.23 -0.21
C GLY A 208 28.50 -10.81 1.19
N GLY A 209 28.40 -12.14 1.34
CA GLY A 209 28.22 -12.85 2.64
C GLY A 209 26.96 -12.44 3.44
N ARG A 210 26.21 -11.44 2.96
CA ARG A 210 25.07 -10.82 3.64
C ARG A 210 23.86 -11.75 3.66
N ARG A 211 23.09 -11.64 4.74
CA ARG A 211 21.82 -12.36 4.93
C ARG A 211 20.69 -11.65 4.19
N HIS A 212 20.67 -11.73 2.87
CA HIS A 212 19.54 -11.27 2.06
C HIS A 212 18.44 -12.34 1.99
N ALA A 213 17.95 -12.76 3.15
CA ALA A 213 16.94 -13.79 3.24
C ALA A 213 16.13 -13.66 4.52
N TRP A 214 14.85 -13.96 4.43
CA TRP A 214 13.93 -13.98 5.55
C TRP A 214 13.51 -15.42 5.87
N ARG A 215 13.13 -15.65 7.12
CA ARG A 215 12.55 -16.87 7.67
C ARG A 215 11.66 -16.48 8.84
N GLU A 216 10.49 -17.09 8.94
CA GLU A 216 9.55 -16.83 10.03
C GLU A 216 9.68 -17.92 11.09
N LYS A 217 10.66 -17.78 11.99
CA LYS A 217 10.89 -18.79 13.02
C LYS A 217 9.68 -18.87 13.96
N ASP A 218 9.16 -20.07 14.13
CA ASP A 218 8.13 -20.38 15.12
C ASP A 218 8.55 -21.62 15.92
N GLN A 219 8.77 -21.44 17.22
CA GLN A 219 9.23 -22.50 18.11
C GLN A 219 8.18 -23.59 18.32
N ALA A 220 6.89 -23.25 18.29
CA ALA A 220 5.81 -24.22 18.48
C ALA A 220 5.69 -25.13 17.25
N VAL A 221 5.81 -24.57 16.05
CA VAL A 221 5.88 -25.36 14.81
C VAL A 221 7.15 -26.21 14.80
N GLU A 222 8.30 -25.63 15.17
CA GLU A 222 9.56 -26.38 15.25
C GLU A 222 9.45 -27.56 16.23
N ALA A 223 8.90 -27.36 17.42
CA ALA A 223 8.70 -28.39 18.42
C ALA A 223 7.69 -29.47 17.98
N ALA A 224 6.62 -29.09 17.28
CA ALA A 224 5.63 -30.02 16.75
C ALA A 224 6.26 -30.98 15.70
N ILE A 225 7.13 -30.45 14.84
CA ILE A 225 7.89 -31.26 13.87
C ILE A 225 8.85 -32.19 14.62
N ASP A 226 9.66 -31.66 15.53
CA ASP A 226 10.66 -32.45 16.24
C ASP A 226 10.05 -33.52 17.13
N ALA A 227 8.88 -33.27 17.73
CA ALA A 227 8.14 -34.26 18.51
C ALA A 227 7.39 -35.27 17.62
N GLY A 228 7.23 -34.99 16.32
CA GLY A 228 6.39 -35.78 15.41
C GLY A 228 4.90 -35.75 15.77
N ARG A 229 4.41 -34.67 16.40
CA ARG A 229 3.03 -34.58 16.92
C ARG A 229 2.32 -33.32 16.42
N ASP A 230 1.07 -33.52 15.99
CA ASP A 230 0.12 -32.50 15.51
C ASP A 230 0.68 -31.31 14.70
N LEU A 231 1.53 -31.59 13.72
CA LEU A 231 2.06 -30.56 12.82
C LEU A 231 0.94 -29.76 12.12
N THR A 232 -0.18 -30.41 11.77
CA THR A 232 -1.32 -29.71 11.17
C THR A 232 -1.89 -28.63 12.09
N GLY A 233 -2.00 -28.90 13.39
CA GLY A 233 -2.51 -27.94 14.37
C GLY A 233 -1.55 -26.78 14.58
N ALA A 234 -0.26 -27.09 14.73
CA ALA A 234 0.77 -26.06 14.88
C ALA A 234 0.80 -25.10 13.67
N LEU A 235 0.74 -25.62 12.44
CA LEU A 235 0.69 -24.79 11.23
C LEU A 235 -0.60 -23.98 11.11
N ALA A 236 -1.74 -24.56 11.48
CA ALA A 236 -3.03 -23.88 11.49
C ALA A 236 -3.02 -22.68 12.45
N GLN A 237 -2.51 -22.88 13.67
CA GLN A 237 -2.35 -21.82 14.66
C GLN A 237 -1.34 -20.76 14.19
N HIS A 238 -0.17 -21.20 13.71
CA HIS A 238 0.88 -20.30 13.26
C HIS A 238 0.37 -19.35 12.18
N TYR A 239 -0.29 -19.85 11.13
CA TYR A 239 -0.78 -19.03 10.02
C TYR A 239 -2.15 -18.39 10.25
N GLY A 240 -2.88 -18.77 11.31
CA GLY A 240 -4.25 -18.30 11.56
C GLY A 240 -5.25 -18.84 10.54
N ILE A 241 -5.11 -20.10 10.14
CA ILE A 241 -5.95 -20.76 9.11
C ILE A 241 -6.53 -22.07 9.61
N SER A 242 -7.55 -22.58 8.94
CA SER A 242 -8.13 -23.88 9.28
C SER A 242 -7.17 -25.05 9.01
N ARG A 243 -7.30 -26.12 9.82
CA ARG A 243 -6.64 -27.42 9.59
C ARG A 243 -6.96 -28.00 8.21
N SER A 244 -8.11 -27.65 7.65
CA SER A 244 -8.52 -28.08 6.31
C SER A 244 -7.68 -27.41 5.23
N LEU A 245 -7.34 -26.12 5.37
CA LEU A 245 -6.48 -25.42 4.41
C LEU A 245 -5.03 -25.90 4.50
N VAL A 246 -4.53 -26.22 5.70
CA VAL A 246 -3.19 -26.81 5.87
C VAL A 246 -3.03 -28.06 5.00
N ARG A 247 -4.09 -28.86 4.85
CA ARG A 247 -4.12 -30.08 4.04
C ARG A 247 -4.60 -29.88 2.61
N ALA A 248 -4.90 -28.65 2.20
CA ALA A 248 -5.44 -28.38 0.88
C ALA A 248 -4.41 -28.64 -0.23
N PRO A 249 -4.85 -29.06 -1.44
CA PRO A 249 -3.97 -29.33 -2.58
C PRO A 249 -3.04 -28.17 -2.97
N VAL A 250 -3.46 -26.92 -2.73
CA VAL A 250 -2.62 -25.73 -2.99
C VAL A 250 -1.31 -25.71 -2.18
N ASN A 251 -1.24 -26.45 -1.07
CA ASN A 251 -0.07 -26.47 -0.19
C ASN A 251 0.84 -27.69 -0.39
N THR A 252 0.57 -28.54 -1.40
CA THR A 252 1.36 -29.76 -1.67
C THR A 252 2.72 -29.48 -2.32
N ALA A 253 2.91 -28.30 -2.89
CA ALA A 253 4.21 -27.82 -3.33
C ALA A 253 4.42 -26.37 -2.89
N LEU A 254 5.68 -25.95 -2.78
CA LEU A 254 6.02 -24.58 -2.42
C LEU A 254 5.59 -23.63 -3.53
N TRP A 255 4.92 -22.54 -3.19
CA TRP A 255 4.61 -21.43 -4.10
C TRP A 255 5.23 -20.13 -3.59
N PRO A 256 5.67 -19.22 -4.49
CA PRO A 256 6.38 -18.00 -4.12
C PRO A 256 5.44 -16.96 -3.48
N ALA A 257 5.96 -16.17 -2.55
CA ALA A 257 5.28 -14.98 -2.03
C ALA A 257 6.32 -13.83 -1.94
N PRO A 258 5.91 -12.58 -2.17
CA PRO A 258 6.83 -11.44 -2.12
C PRO A 258 7.34 -11.22 -0.70
N SER A 259 6.47 -11.38 0.30
CA SER A 259 6.75 -11.23 1.71
C SER A 259 6.03 -12.30 2.54
N HIS A 260 6.38 -12.34 3.82
CA HIS A 260 5.68 -13.16 4.80
C HIS A 260 4.22 -12.68 5.02
N ALA A 261 3.99 -11.37 5.14
CA ALA A 261 2.65 -10.83 5.30
C ALA A 261 1.75 -11.11 4.07
N ALA A 262 2.30 -11.04 2.85
CA ALA A 262 1.58 -11.44 1.64
C ALA A 262 1.20 -12.92 1.67
N ARG A 263 2.10 -13.82 2.11
CA ARG A 263 1.77 -15.26 2.29
C ARG A 263 0.58 -15.44 3.24
N ARG A 264 0.56 -14.74 4.38
CA ARG A 264 -0.58 -14.77 5.31
C ARG A 264 -1.86 -14.24 4.69
N GLY A 265 -1.79 -13.13 3.96
CA GLY A 265 -2.94 -12.60 3.23
C GLY A 265 -3.51 -13.60 2.21
N TYR A 266 -2.64 -14.28 1.46
CA TYR A 266 -3.05 -15.27 0.46
C TYR A 266 -3.69 -16.49 1.14
N LEU A 267 -3.09 -16.97 2.22
CA LEU A 267 -3.63 -18.08 3.01
C LEU A 267 -4.98 -17.72 3.66
N ALA A 268 -5.13 -16.52 4.22
CA ALA A 268 -6.38 -16.04 4.79
C ALA A 268 -7.51 -15.94 3.74
N LEU A 269 -7.18 -15.46 2.54
CA LEU A 269 -8.10 -15.46 1.40
C LEU A 269 -8.55 -16.88 1.06
N LEU A 270 -7.59 -17.80 0.86
CA LEU A 270 -7.90 -19.19 0.51
C LEU A 270 -8.71 -19.90 1.61
N ASP A 271 -8.46 -19.58 2.88
CA ASP A 271 -9.18 -20.19 4.00
C ASP A 271 -10.64 -19.74 4.05
N ALA A 272 -10.89 -18.47 3.72
CA ALA A 272 -12.23 -17.90 3.66
C ALA A 272 -13.13 -18.56 2.60
N LEU A 273 -12.52 -19.17 1.57
CA LEU A 273 -13.24 -19.91 0.53
C LEU A 273 -13.68 -21.29 1.05
N PRO A 274 -14.91 -21.73 0.72
CA PRO A 274 -15.34 -23.12 0.91
C PRO A 274 -14.38 -24.11 0.26
N ALA A 275 -14.21 -25.30 0.85
CA ALA A 275 -13.23 -26.28 0.38
C ALA A 275 -13.40 -26.67 -1.11
N ASN A 276 -14.63 -26.75 -1.61
CA ASN A 276 -14.95 -27.04 -3.00
C ASN A 276 -14.75 -25.86 -3.97
N GLN A 277 -14.42 -24.67 -3.46
CA GLN A 277 -14.16 -23.45 -4.22
C GLN A 277 -12.69 -23.02 -4.20
N ARG A 278 -11.87 -23.70 -3.39
CA ARG A 278 -10.43 -23.48 -3.31
C ARG A 278 -9.74 -24.01 -4.57
N PRO A 279 -8.71 -23.33 -5.07
CA PRO A 279 -7.96 -23.78 -6.22
C PRO A 279 -7.06 -24.98 -5.90
N THR A 280 -6.75 -25.76 -6.94
CA THR A 280 -5.53 -26.56 -6.99
C THR A 280 -4.29 -25.66 -7.03
N LEU A 281 -3.10 -26.23 -6.83
CA LEU A 281 -1.85 -25.46 -6.91
C LEU A 281 -1.70 -24.74 -8.27
N SER A 282 -1.89 -25.46 -9.38
CA SER A 282 -1.73 -24.87 -10.71
C SER A 282 -2.74 -23.76 -11.00
N GLU A 283 -3.99 -23.91 -10.56
CA GLU A 283 -4.99 -22.86 -10.67
C GLU A 283 -4.67 -21.63 -9.80
N PHE A 284 -4.07 -21.84 -8.62
CA PHE A 284 -3.62 -20.74 -7.78
C PHE A 284 -2.49 -19.95 -8.44
N GLU A 285 -1.43 -20.64 -8.85
CA GLU A 285 -0.26 -20.02 -9.50
C GLU A 285 -0.62 -19.28 -10.78
N ARG A 286 -1.51 -19.86 -11.60
CA ARG A 286 -1.99 -19.26 -12.84
C ARG A 286 -2.55 -17.85 -12.63
N TRP A 287 -3.20 -17.57 -11.50
CA TRP A 287 -3.82 -16.27 -11.22
C TRP A 287 -3.10 -15.46 -10.14
N GLN A 288 -2.01 -15.98 -9.58
CA GLN A 288 -1.36 -15.42 -8.40
C GLN A 288 -0.85 -13.99 -8.61
N LEU A 289 -0.38 -13.64 -9.81
CA LEU A 289 0.16 -12.31 -10.13
C LEU A 289 -0.88 -11.19 -9.99
N TYR A 290 -2.16 -11.49 -10.15
CA TYR A 290 -3.24 -10.51 -10.03
C TYR A 290 -3.63 -10.23 -8.58
N LEU A 291 -3.11 -11.02 -7.62
CA LEU A 291 -3.37 -10.81 -6.20
C LEU A 291 -2.79 -9.49 -5.70
N ALA A 292 -1.66 -9.02 -6.24
CA ALA A 292 -1.09 -7.74 -5.86
C ALA A 292 -2.10 -6.60 -6.10
N ASN A 293 -2.65 -6.48 -7.32
CA ASN A 293 -3.69 -5.49 -7.61
C ASN A 293 -4.98 -5.72 -6.80
N TYR A 294 -5.37 -6.98 -6.57
CA TYR A 294 -6.53 -7.29 -5.74
C TYR A 294 -6.37 -6.82 -4.29
N PHE A 295 -5.24 -7.07 -3.65
CA PHE A 295 -4.96 -6.59 -2.29
C PHE A 295 -4.70 -5.09 -2.25
N GLY A 296 -4.10 -4.52 -3.30
CA GLY A 296 -3.96 -3.07 -3.46
C GLY A 296 -5.29 -2.31 -3.50
N LEU A 297 -6.41 -2.95 -3.87
CA LEU A 297 -7.76 -2.38 -3.72
C LEU A 297 -8.24 -2.36 -2.27
N LEU A 298 -7.90 -3.39 -1.51
CA LEU A 298 -8.30 -3.59 -0.11
C LEU A 298 -7.46 -2.76 0.87
N GLY A 299 -6.31 -2.28 0.39
CA GLY A 299 -5.37 -1.46 1.14
C GLY A 299 -4.13 -2.26 1.56
N GLU A 300 -2.99 -1.57 1.60
CA GLU A 300 -1.68 -2.13 1.88
C GLU A 300 -0.95 -1.26 2.91
N THR A 301 0.05 -1.84 3.59
CA THR A 301 1.00 -1.08 4.41
C THR A 301 1.96 -0.27 3.53
N GLU A 302 2.78 0.59 4.12
CA GLU A 302 3.85 1.33 3.40
C GLU A 302 4.82 0.40 2.64
N ARG A 303 4.93 -0.87 3.05
CA ARG A 303 5.77 -1.89 2.41
C ARG A 303 5.06 -2.66 1.29
N GLY A 304 3.81 -2.30 0.97
CA GLY A 304 2.98 -3.01 0.00
C GLY A 304 2.38 -4.32 0.53
N ASP A 305 2.42 -4.55 1.84
CA ASP A 305 1.87 -5.78 2.42
C ASP A 305 0.34 -5.69 2.57
N PRO A 306 -0.43 -6.75 2.22
CA PRO A 306 -1.87 -6.76 2.36
C PRO A 306 -2.37 -6.47 3.78
N LEU A 307 -3.38 -5.60 3.92
CA LEU A 307 -4.06 -5.40 5.20
C LEU A 307 -5.05 -6.55 5.49
N PRO A 308 -5.17 -7.00 6.76
CA PRO A 308 -6.12 -8.04 7.15
C PRO A 308 -7.57 -7.68 6.76
N GLN A 309 -8.33 -8.66 6.28
CA GLN A 309 -9.72 -8.50 5.87
C GLN A 309 -10.65 -9.51 6.56
N ARG A 310 -11.94 -9.15 6.67
CA ARG A 310 -12.97 -10.09 7.12
C ARG A 310 -13.14 -11.22 6.10
N PRO A 311 -13.30 -12.50 6.51
CA PRO A 311 -13.44 -13.62 5.58
C PRO A 311 -14.55 -13.46 4.53
N GLU A 312 -15.64 -12.80 4.90
CA GLU A 312 -16.78 -12.52 4.02
C GLU A 312 -16.40 -11.72 2.77
N VAL A 313 -15.37 -10.86 2.86
CA VAL A 313 -14.88 -10.06 1.73
C VAL A 313 -14.33 -10.97 0.64
N HIS A 314 -13.46 -11.91 1.01
CA HIS A 314 -12.87 -12.87 0.08
C HIS A 314 -13.91 -13.88 -0.43
N ARG A 315 -14.80 -14.35 0.44
CA ARG A 315 -15.92 -15.23 0.06
C ARG A 315 -16.87 -14.56 -0.92
N GLY A 316 -17.17 -13.28 -0.73
CA GLY A 316 -17.96 -12.48 -1.65
C GLY A 316 -17.25 -12.28 -2.97
N ALA A 317 -15.97 -11.88 -2.94
CA ALA A 317 -15.14 -11.64 -4.11
C ALA A 317 -15.13 -12.84 -5.07
N PHE A 318 -14.96 -14.05 -4.50
CA PHE A 318 -14.84 -15.32 -5.23
C PHE A 318 -16.07 -16.21 -5.08
N ARG A 319 -17.28 -15.64 -5.00
CA ARG A 319 -18.54 -16.40 -4.82
C ARG A 319 -18.77 -17.50 -5.87
N LEU A 320 -18.22 -17.35 -7.08
CA LEU A 320 -18.30 -18.35 -8.16
C LEU A 320 -17.23 -19.47 -8.04
N GLY A 321 -16.36 -19.40 -7.04
CA GLY A 321 -15.11 -20.17 -6.95
C GLY A 321 -13.91 -19.43 -7.54
N TRP A 322 -12.70 -19.86 -7.16
CA TRP A 322 -11.44 -19.21 -7.57
C TRP A 322 -11.29 -19.11 -9.10
N THR A 323 -11.24 -20.26 -9.77
CA THR A 323 -10.93 -20.35 -11.21
C THR A 323 -11.99 -19.64 -12.06
N ARG A 324 -13.27 -19.90 -11.78
CA ARG A 324 -14.40 -19.32 -12.53
C ARG A 324 -14.46 -17.80 -12.41
N THR A 325 -14.18 -17.26 -11.23
CA THR A 325 -14.16 -15.81 -11.01
C THR A 325 -13.11 -15.14 -11.89
N TRP A 326 -11.87 -15.64 -11.85
CA TRP A 326 -10.76 -15.07 -12.62
C TRP A 326 -10.95 -15.24 -14.13
N GLU A 327 -11.38 -16.41 -14.60
CA GLU A 327 -11.64 -16.65 -16.03
C GLU A 327 -12.75 -15.75 -16.57
N ALA A 328 -13.84 -15.58 -15.80
CA ALA A 328 -14.93 -14.68 -16.17
C ALA A 328 -14.45 -13.22 -16.20
N ALA A 329 -13.59 -12.82 -15.26
CA ALA A 329 -13.03 -11.48 -15.23
C ALA A 329 -12.13 -11.23 -16.45
N ALA A 330 -11.17 -12.11 -16.71
CA ALA A 330 -10.25 -12.02 -17.83
C ALA A 330 -11.01 -11.96 -19.17
N ARG A 331 -11.99 -12.85 -19.35
CA ARG A 331 -12.81 -12.91 -20.57
C ARG A 331 -13.59 -11.61 -20.81
N ARG A 332 -14.11 -11.00 -19.75
CA ARG A 332 -15.00 -9.84 -19.85
C ARG A 332 -14.26 -8.50 -19.91
N TYR A 333 -13.14 -8.37 -19.21
CA TYR A 333 -12.45 -7.10 -19.02
C TYR A 333 -11.07 -7.04 -19.68
N GLY A 334 -10.56 -8.16 -20.22
CA GLY A 334 -9.25 -8.20 -20.87
C GLY A 334 -8.13 -8.02 -19.86
N ASN A 335 -7.30 -6.99 -20.02
CA ASN A 335 -6.13 -6.75 -19.17
C ASN A 335 -6.55 -6.51 -17.70
N LEU A 336 -6.41 -7.54 -16.87
CA LEU A 336 -6.83 -7.49 -15.48
C LEU A 336 -5.98 -6.56 -14.62
N HIS A 337 -4.72 -6.31 -14.96
CA HIS A 337 -3.92 -5.32 -14.21
C HIS A 337 -4.52 -3.92 -14.35
N THR A 338 -4.83 -3.50 -15.58
CA THR A 338 -5.50 -2.22 -15.85
C THR A 338 -6.90 -2.21 -15.25
N ALA A 339 -7.72 -3.24 -15.50
CA ALA A 339 -9.10 -3.26 -15.02
C ALA A 339 -9.21 -3.22 -13.47
N LEU A 340 -8.27 -3.85 -12.75
CA LEU A 340 -8.19 -3.75 -11.29
C LEU A 340 -7.67 -2.37 -10.86
N ALA A 341 -6.69 -1.79 -11.56
CA ALA A 341 -6.22 -0.43 -11.28
C ALA A 341 -7.34 0.61 -11.46
N ASP A 342 -8.09 0.54 -12.55
CA ASP A 342 -9.24 1.41 -12.86
C ASP A 342 -10.34 1.35 -11.79
N CYS A 343 -10.43 0.26 -11.01
CA CYS A 343 -11.37 0.21 -9.89
C CYS A 343 -11.06 1.26 -8.82
N ARG A 344 -9.80 1.72 -8.69
CA ARG A 344 -9.43 2.78 -7.76
C ARG A 344 -10.10 4.11 -8.11
N ASP A 345 -10.06 4.51 -9.38
CA ASP A 345 -10.66 5.76 -9.85
C ASP A 345 -12.18 5.76 -9.61
N PHE A 346 -12.81 4.63 -9.91
CA PHE A 346 -14.22 4.41 -9.61
C PHE A 346 -14.52 4.50 -8.10
N LEU A 347 -13.72 3.85 -7.26
CA LEU A 347 -13.89 3.87 -5.81
C LEU A 347 -13.68 5.27 -5.22
N GLU A 348 -12.79 6.08 -5.79
CA GLU A 348 -12.61 7.50 -5.43
C GLU A 348 -13.85 8.32 -5.76
N ALA A 349 -14.42 8.16 -6.96
CA ALA A 349 -15.66 8.83 -7.35
C ALA A 349 -16.82 8.42 -6.42
N VAL A 350 -16.93 7.12 -6.12
CA VAL A 350 -17.97 6.60 -5.24
C VAL A 350 -17.75 7.02 -3.78
N ARG A 351 -16.51 7.21 -3.32
CA ARG A 351 -16.24 7.73 -1.98
C ARG A 351 -16.86 9.11 -1.76
N GLU A 352 -16.77 9.99 -2.74
CA GLU A 352 -17.39 11.32 -2.65
C GLU A 352 -18.92 11.21 -2.64
N ARG A 353 -19.49 10.30 -3.45
CA ARG A 353 -20.93 10.00 -3.43
C ARG A 353 -21.38 9.40 -2.10
N ALA A 354 -20.59 8.51 -1.51
CA ALA A 354 -20.85 7.93 -0.20
C ALA A 354 -20.86 9.01 0.89
N ALA A 355 -19.90 9.94 0.86
CA ALA A 355 -19.86 11.07 1.78
C ALA A 355 -21.16 11.89 1.71
N ALA A 356 -21.63 12.17 0.49
CA ALA A 356 -22.87 12.88 0.25
C ALA A 356 -24.10 12.14 0.83
N LEU A 357 -24.21 10.85 0.52
CA LEU A 357 -25.35 10.03 0.94
C LEU A 357 -25.38 9.75 2.45
N THR A 358 -24.24 9.91 3.14
CA THR A 358 -24.11 9.70 4.58
C THR A 358 -24.01 11.02 5.36
N ALA A 359 -24.25 12.15 4.70
CA ALA A 359 -24.02 13.50 5.22
C ALA A 359 -22.64 13.67 5.91
N SER A 360 -21.65 12.88 5.51
CA SER A 360 -20.36 12.78 6.19
C SER A 360 -19.30 13.69 5.57
N ARG A 361 -18.35 14.16 6.40
CA ARG A 361 -17.22 14.98 5.93
C ARG A 361 -16.37 14.27 4.88
N TYR A 362 -16.05 13.00 5.13
CA TYR A 362 -15.32 12.14 4.21
C TYR A 362 -16.11 10.85 4.01
N GLY A 363 -16.05 10.30 2.79
CA GLY A 363 -16.56 8.97 2.55
C GLY A 363 -15.65 7.92 3.20
N PRO A 364 -16.09 6.65 3.24
CA PRO A 364 -15.28 5.58 3.82
C PRO A 364 -13.94 5.45 3.09
N ARG A 365 -12.90 4.98 3.80
CA ARG A 365 -11.59 4.70 3.21
C ARG A 365 -11.75 3.78 1.99
N LEU A 366 -10.97 4.00 0.93
CA LEU A 366 -11.09 3.27 -0.34
C LEU A 366 -11.04 1.75 -0.14
N GLY A 367 -10.13 1.26 0.69
CA GLY A 367 -10.04 -0.17 1.04
C GLY A 367 -11.32 -0.73 1.65
N ARG A 368 -12.02 0.04 2.48
CA ARG A 368 -13.31 -0.38 3.06
C ARG A 368 -14.44 -0.38 2.04
N LEU A 369 -14.47 0.59 1.12
CA LEU A 369 -15.41 0.60 0.01
C LEU A 369 -15.18 -0.60 -0.92
N ALA A 370 -13.92 -0.89 -1.26
CA ALA A 370 -13.56 -2.07 -2.04
C ALA A 370 -14.00 -3.36 -1.33
N ALA A 371 -13.71 -3.49 -0.03
CA ALA A 371 -14.09 -4.64 0.78
C ALA A 371 -15.61 -4.85 0.79
N GLY A 372 -16.39 -3.77 0.98
CA GLY A 372 -17.86 -3.85 0.95
C GLY A 372 -18.39 -4.22 -0.43
N TRP A 373 -17.80 -3.67 -1.50
CA TRP A 373 -18.19 -4.04 -2.87
C TRP A 373 -17.93 -5.51 -3.17
N LEU A 374 -16.76 -6.01 -2.75
CA LEU A 374 -16.37 -7.40 -2.91
C LEU A 374 -17.27 -8.33 -2.09
N ALA A 375 -17.58 -7.98 -0.83
CA ALA A 375 -18.48 -8.76 0.02
C ALA A 375 -19.91 -8.84 -0.58
N CYS A 376 -20.47 -7.71 -1.00
CA CYS A 376 -21.85 -7.62 -1.46
C CYS A 376 -22.02 -8.14 -2.90
N HIS A 377 -21.16 -7.66 -3.82
CA HIS A 377 -21.36 -7.77 -5.27
C HIS A 377 -20.30 -8.64 -5.97
N GLY A 378 -19.25 -9.06 -5.27
CA GLY A 378 -18.16 -9.86 -5.81
C GLY A 378 -17.21 -9.10 -6.74
N LEU A 379 -16.12 -9.76 -7.16
CA LEU A 379 -15.07 -9.13 -7.98
C LEU A 379 -15.61 -8.67 -9.35
N LEU A 380 -16.42 -9.50 -10.01
CA LEU A 380 -17.08 -9.14 -11.27
C LEU A 380 -18.07 -7.98 -11.10
N GLY A 381 -18.69 -7.86 -9.93
CA GLY A 381 -19.59 -6.75 -9.60
C GLY A 381 -18.85 -5.42 -9.50
N LEU A 382 -17.68 -5.42 -8.85
CA LEU A 382 -16.80 -4.24 -8.75
C LEU A 382 -16.24 -3.83 -10.12
N LEU A 383 -15.61 -4.76 -10.85
CA LEU A 383 -15.11 -4.53 -12.21
C LEU A 383 -16.22 -4.04 -13.14
N GLY A 384 -17.41 -4.62 -13.02
CA GLY A 384 -18.59 -4.21 -13.79
C GLY A 384 -19.10 -2.82 -13.44
N ALA A 385 -19.00 -2.39 -12.18
CA ALA A 385 -19.38 -1.04 -11.76
C ALA A 385 -18.35 -0.01 -12.26
N SER A 386 -17.06 -0.27 -12.07
CA SER A 386 -15.98 0.57 -12.61
C SER A 386 -16.08 0.72 -14.13
N GLY A 387 -16.26 -0.36 -14.87
CA GLY A 387 -16.39 -0.29 -16.33
C GLY A 387 -17.66 0.42 -16.81
N ARG A 388 -18.76 0.44 -16.03
CA ARG A 388 -19.95 1.26 -16.37
C ARG A 388 -19.67 2.74 -16.16
N TRP A 389 -19.03 3.08 -15.05
CA TRP A 389 -18.66 4.46 -14.73
C TRP A 389 -17.70 5.04 -15.79
N HIS A 390 -16.65 4.32 -16.16
CA HIS A 390 -15.72 4.76 -17.21
C HIS A 390 -16.40 4.98 -18.58
N ARG A 391 -17.40 4.15 -18.94
CA ARG A 391 -18.14 4.32 -20.20
C ARG A 391 -19.10 5.51 -20.20
N GLN A 392 -19.55 5.99 -19.04
CA GLN A 392 -20.39 7.18 -18.95
C GLN A 392 -19.60 8.46 -19.24
N GLY A 393 -18.26 8.40 -19.20
CA GLY A 393 -17.38 9.54 -19.33
C GLY A 393 -17.43 10.46 -18.10
N PRO A 394 -16.41 11.29 -17.85
CA PRO A 394 -16.60 12.43 -16.98
C PRO A 394 -17.74 13.26 -17.59
N THR A 395 -18.75 13.64 -16.79
CA THR A 395 -19.72 14.64 -17.22
C THR A 395 -18.91 15.83 -17.73
N GLN A 396 -18.97 16.09 -19.05
CA GLN A 396 -18.46 17.32 -19.64
C GLN A 396 -19.25 18.44 -18.99
N ILE A 397 -18.67 18.98 -17.94
CA ILE A 397 -19.09 20.24 -17.37
C ILE A 397 -18.11 21.19 -17.99
N ASP A 398 -18.54 21.68 -19.15
CA ASP A 398 -17.99 22.80 -19.89
C ASP A 398 -17.53 23.93 -18.96
N ASP A 399 -16.60 24.70 -19.51
CA ASP A 399 -16.11 26.01 -19.08
C ASP A 399 -16.93 26.70 -17.99
N ASP A 400 -16.37 26.75 -16.78
CA ASP A 400 -16.82 27.67 -15.73
C ASP A 400 -15.65 27.87 -14.74
N LEU A 401 -14.56 28.44 -15.24
CA LEU A 401 -13.83 29.42 -14.42
C LEU A 401 -14.70 30.67 -14.50
N PRO A 402 -15.42 31.04 -13.42
CA PRO A 402 -16.27 32.21 -13.49
C PRO A 402 -15.40 33.45 -13.75
N GLY A 403 -15.92 34.40 -14.52
CA GLY A 403 -15.20 35.63 -14.87
C GLY A 403 -14.95 36.58 -13.70
N ASP A 404 -15.33 36.22 -12.47
CA ASP A 404 -15.37 37.05 -11.26
C ASP A 404 -14.39 36.60 -10.16
N LEU A 405 -13.59 35.55 -10.38
CA LEU A 405 -12.56 35.14 -9.41
C LEU A 405 -11.36 36.09 -9.49
N GLU A 406 -11.34 37.08 -8.61
CA GLU A 406 -10.28 38.05 -8.48
C GLU A 406 -9.63 37.98 -7.08
N LEU A 407 -8.31 37.82 -7.06
CA LEU A 407 -7.51 37.99 -5.85
C LEU A 407 -7.35 39.49 -5.54
N PRO A 408 -7.45 39.92 -4.27
CA PRO A 408 -7.06 41.27 -3.89
C PRO A 408 -5.61 41.52 -4.30
N ALA A 409 -5.40 42.60 -5.05
CA ALA A 409 -4.07 43.05 -5.42
C ALA A 409 -3.27 43.49 -4.18
N ILE A 410 -2.01 43.07 -4.08
CA ILE A 410 -1.07 43.60 -3.08
C ILE A 410 -0.39 44.85 -3.64
N VAL A 411 -0.05 44.81 -4.94
CA VAL A 411 0.54 45.91 -5.68
C VAL A 411 -0.38 46.40 -6.79
N GLY A 412 -1.02 45.48 -7.50
CA GLY A 412 -1.94 45.76 -8.60
C GLY A 412 -1.20 46.27 -9.83
N ARG A 413 -0.74 47.52 -9.77
CA ARG A 413 0.02 48.16 -10.83
C ARG A 413 1.14 49.00 -10.23
N PHE A 414 2.35 48.81 -10.72
CA PHE A 414 3.53 49.58 -10.34
C PHE A 414 4.23 50.10 -11.59
N GLU A 415 4.39 51.42 -11.66
CA GLU A 415 5.00 52.12 -12.79
C GLU A 415 6.19 52.95 -12.32
N ARG A 416 7.27 52.90 -13.08
CA ARG A 416 8.47 53.71 -12.85
C ARG A 416 9.09 54.08 -14.19
N GLU A 417 8.96 55.35 -14.57
CA GLU A 417 9.42 55.86 -15.87
C GLU A 417 8.82 55.05 -17.05
N ALA A 418 9.64 54.30 -17.78
CA ALA A 418 9.22 53.44 -18.90
C ALA A 418 9.04 51.96 -18.50
N TRP A 419 9.04 51.65 -17.20
CA TRP A 419 8.83 50.31 -16.65
C TRP A 419 7.44 50.16 -16.05
N LEU A 420 6.82 49.00 -16.27
CA LEU A 420 5.49 48.67 -15.81
C LEU A 420 5.44 47.24 -15.28
N ALA A 421 4.91 47.06 -14.07
CA ALA A 421 4.55 45.77 -13.50
C ALA A 421 3.05 45.73 -13.22
N VAL A 422 2.37 44.68 -13.69
CA VAL A 422 0.95 44.44 -13.44
C VAL A 422 0.76 43.09 -12.77
N GLU A 423 0.14 43.10 -11.59
CA GLU A 423 -0.19 41.89 -10.84
C GLU A 423 -1.34 41.15 -11.52
N LEU A 424 -1.17 39.85 -11.76
CA LEU A 424 -2.15 39.00 -12.42
C LEU A 424 -3.03 38.33 -11.35
N THR A 425 -4.17 38.94 -11.06
CA THR A 425 -5.07 38.56 -9.97
C THR A 425 -6.23 37.66 -10.39
N THR A 426 -6.40 37.40 -11.69
CA THR A 426 -7.51 36.60 -12.23
C THR A 426 -7.02 35.42 -13.08
N PRO A 427 -7.80 34.32 -13.19
CA PRO A 427 -7.47 33.21 -14.08
C PRO A 427 -7.33 33.65 -15.54
N ARG A 428 -8.18 34.59 -15.97
CA ARG A 428 -8.18 35.14 -17.33
C ARG A 428 -6.91 35.93 -17.60
N GLY A 429 -6.46 36.77 -16.66
CA GLY A 429 -5.21 37.52 -16.79
C GLY A 429 -3.98 36.61 -16.93
N LEU A 430 -3.94 35.49 -16.20
CA LEU A 430 -2.88 34.48 -16.35
C LEU A 430 -2.92 33.79 -17.72
N LEU A 431 -4.12 33.46 -18.22
CA LEU A 431 -4.30 32.85 -19.53
C LEU A 431 -3.82 33.80 -20.64
N GLU A 432 -4.26 35.06 -20.59
CA GLU A 432 -3.88 36.10 -21.56
C GLU A 432 -2.36 36.35 -21.54
N GLU A 433 -1.74 36.39 -20.36
CA GLU A 433 -0.27 36.48 -20.25
C GLU A 433 0.42 35.24 -20.83
N GLY A 434 -0.06 34.03 -20.53
CA GLY A 434 0.51 32.79 -21.06
C GLY A 434 0.47 32.72 -22.59
N LEU A 435 -0.64 33.17 -23.19
CA LEU A 435 -0.77 33.31 -24.64
C LEU A 435 0.19 34.38 -25.19
N ALA A 436 0.24 35.55 -24.57
CA ALA A 436 1.06 36.67 -25.02
C ALA A 436 2.57 36.44 -24.86
N MET A 437 2.97 35.58 -23.92
CA MET A 437 4.36 35.25 -23.62
C MET A 437 4.77 33.87 -24.18
N HIS A 438 3.84 33.12 -24.78
CA HIS A 438 4.04 31.75 -25.26
C HIS A 438 4.70 30.84 -24.21
N HIS A 439 4.19 30.87 -22.98
CA HIS A 439 4.67 30.01 -21.90
C HIS A 439 3.55 29.59 -20.93
N CYS A 440 3.87 28.65 -20.04
CA CYS A 440 2.87 27.85 -19.32
C CYS A 440 2.12 28.56 -18.18
N VAL A 441 2.31 29.87 -17.96
CA VAL A 441 1.69 30.58 -16.83
C VAL A 441 0.15 30.61 -16.90
N GLY A 442 -0.43 30.40 -18.09
CA GLY A 442 -1.87 30.25 -18.31
C GLY A 442 -2.46 28.89 -17.92
N ASN A 443 -1.63 27.91 -17.51
CA ASN A 443 -2.11 26.60 -17.08
C ASN A 443 -2.76 26.67 -15.69
N ARG A 444 -3.75 25.79 -15.45
CA ARG A 444 -4.52 25.70 -14.20
C ARG A 444 -3.66 25.64 -12.93
N GLY A 445 -2.49 24.99 -12.98
CA GLY A 445 -1.58 24.88 -11.84
C GLY A 445 -1.04 26.22 -11.33
N TYR A 446 -0.88 27.22 -12.21
CA TYR A 446 -0.42 28.56 -11.80
C TYR A 446 -1.52 29.36 -11.10
N TRP A 447 -2.78 29.22 -11.53
CA TRP A 447 -3.91 29.80 -10.79
C TRP A 447 -4.05 29.19 -9.40
N GLU A 448 -3.92 27.85 -9.28
CA GLU A 448 -3.94 27.18 -7.97
C GLU A 448 -2.76 27.64 -7.08
N ALA A 449 -1.57 27.88 -7.66
CA ALA A 449 -0.45 28.47 -6.94
C ALA A 449 -0.72 29.93 -6.51
N SER A 450 -1.33 30.75 -7.36
CA SER A 450 -1.70 32.14 -7.01
C SER A 450 -2.70 32.19 -5.86
N VAL A 451 -3.69 31.29 -5.89
CA VAL A 451 -4.63 31.08 -4.78
C VAL A 451 -3.87 30.63 -3.52
N ALA A 452 -2.93 29.70 -3.61
CA ALA A 452 -2.12 29.23 -2.48
C ALA A 452 -1.19 30.30 -1.88
N GLY A 453 -1.04 31.46 -2.55
CA GLY A 453 -0.34 32.63 -2.04
C GLY A 453 0.74 33.17 -2.96
N THR A 454 1.10 32.47 -4.05
CA THR A 454 2.03 32.98 -5.06
C THR A 454 1.50 34.27 -5.70
N ARG A 455 2.39 35.17 -6.11
CA ARG A 455 2.04 36.36 -6.89
C ARG A 455 2.77 36.36 -8.22
N ILE A 456 2.02 36.61 -9.28
CA ILE A 456 2.54 36.58 -10.64
C ILE A 456 2.35 37.97 -11.23
N PHE A 457 3.40 38.51 -11.83
CA PHE A 457 3.39 39.83 -12.46
C PHE A 457 3.75 39.72 -13.93
N SER A 458 3.01 40.45 -14.77
CA SER A 458 3.46 40.81 -16.12
C SER A 458 4.34 42.05 -16.03
N LEU A 459 5.59 41.96 -16.47
CA LEU A 459 6.57 43.03 -16.47
C LEU A 459 6.82 43.51 -17.90
N ARG A 460 6.92 44.83 -18.07
CA ARG A 460 7.23 45.50 -19.33
C ARG A 460 8.29 46.57 -19.10
N GLY A 461 9.26 46.64 -20.00
CA GLY A 461 10.34 47.61 -19.96
C GLY A 461 10.47 48.43 -21.24
N PRO A 462 11.45 49.33 -21.30
CA PRO A 462 11.81 50.09 -22.49
C PRO A 462 12.08 49.18 -23.70
N ALA A 463 11.94 49.72 -24.91
CA ALA A 463 12.22 48.99 -26.17
C ALA A 463 11.42 47.68 -26.37
N GLY A 464 10.29 47.50 -25.67
CA GLY A 464 9.42 46.34 -25.82
C GLY A 464 9.87 45.11 -25.03
N GLU A 465 10.77 45.27 -24.05
CA GLU A 465 11.13 44.18 -23.13
C GLU A 465 9.90 43.67 -22.38
N ARG A 466 9.78 42.34 -22.25
CA ARG A 466 8.69 41.68 -21.52
C ARG A 466 9.21 40.52 -20.69
N ALA A 467 8.64 40.35 -19.51
CA ALA A 467 8.88 39.19 -18.66
C ALA A 467 7.66 38.88 -17.81
N THR A 468 7.58 37.64 -17.33
CA THR A 468 6.63 37.24 -16.31
C THR A 468 7.41 36.83 -15.06
N ALA A 469 7.09 37.43 -13.93
CA ALA A 469 7.76 37.21 -12.65
C ALA A 469 6.84 36.45 -11.69
N GLU A 470 7.38 35.47 -10.99
CA GLU A 470 6.71 34.70 -9.94
C GLU A 470 7.38 34.99 -8.60
N TYR A 471 6.60 35.44 -7.63
CA TYR A 471 7.01 35.68 -6.25
C TYR A 471 6.28 34.73 -5.32
N ARG A 472 7.01 34.03 -4.45
CA ARG A 472 6.41 33.12 -3.46
C ARG A 472 6.48 33.68 -2.05
N PRO A 473 5.44 33.43 -1.23
CA PRO A 473 5.47 33.78 0.17
C PRO A 473 6.43 32.87 0.93
N ALA A 474 7.29 33.47 1.74
CA ALA A 474 8.09 32.86 2.78
C ALA A 474 7.51 33.29 4.13
N LEU A 475 7.10 32.32 4.95
CA LEU A 475 6.63 32.56 6.31
C LEU A 475 7.84 32.83 7.21
N ARG A 476 7.82 33.95 7.94
CA ARG A 476 8.74 34.21 9.04
C ARG A 476 8.14 33.65 10.32
N GLU A 477 8.87 32.78 11.02
CA GLU A 477 8.43 32.17 12.29
C GLU A 477 8.56 33.14 13.48
N ASP A 478 9.25 34.27 13.31
CA ASP A 478 9.75 35.14 14.37
C ASP A 478 8.99 36.48 14.55
N VAL A 479 7.98 36.76 13.73
CA VAL A 479 7.13 37.96 13.83
C VAL A 479 5.68 37.53 13.62
N GLU A 480 4.77 38.09 14.40
CA GLU A 480 3.32 37.87 14.33
C GLU A 480 2.82 38.08 12.87
N TYR A 481 2.75 36.98 12.11
CA TYR A 481 2.15 36.84 10.78
C TYR A 481 2.54 37.84 9.65
N ASP A 482 3.77 38.35 9.58
CA ASP A 482 4.22 39.11 8.39
C ASP A 482 4.83 38.19 7.32
N THR A 483 4.12 38.02 6.21
CA THR A 483 4.55 37.19 5.07
C THR A 483 5.46 37.99 4.14
N ARG A 484 6.69 37.51 3.91
CA ARG A 484 7.62 38.12 2.96
C ARG A 484 7.56 37.40 1.62
N TYR A 485 7.56 38.12 0.52
CA TYR A 485 7.61 37.56 -0.82
C TYR A 485 9.03 37.56 -1.39
N CYS A 486 9.39 36.49 -2.10
CA CYS A 486 10.68 36.38 -2.78
C CYS A 486 10.50 36.02 -4.24
N LEU A 487 11.26 36.65 -5.14
CA LEU A 487 11.31 36.29 -6.56
C LEU A 487 11.89 34.89 -6.70
N VAL A 488 11.10 33.97 -7.27
CA VAL A 488 11.51 32.57 -7.48
C VAL A 488 11.69 32.24 -8.96
N GLN A 489 11.06 33.00 -9.85
CA GLN A 489 11.16 32.79 -11.28
C GLN A 489 10.94 34.09 -12.04
N LEU A 490 11.77 34.33 -13.06
CA LEU A 490 11.64 35.44 -14.00
C LEU A 490 11.91 34.92 -15.41
N ARG A 491 10.94 35.02 -16.31
CA ARG A 491 11.03 34.45 -17.67
C ARG A 491 10.52 35.42 -18.73
N GLY A 492 11.27 35.57 -19.82
CA GLY A 492 10.86 36.28 -21.02
C GLY A 492 9.99 35.41 -21.95
N PRO A 493 9.58 35.95 -23.12
CA PRO A 493 8.76 35.21 -24.09
C PRO A 493 9.41 33.90 -24.52
N CYS A 494 8.61 32.83 -24.59
CA CYS A 494 9.05 31.45 -24.83
C CYS A 494 10.05 30.94 -23.77
N ASN A 495 9.90 31.34 -22.50
CA ASN A 495 10.78 31.00 -21.38
C ASN A 495 12.26 31.44 -21.53
N ARG A 496 12.53 32.43 -22.39
CA ARG A 496 13.90 32.97 -22.58
C ARG A 496 14.41 33.67 -21.33
N GLU A 497 15.74 33.71 -21.17
CA GLU A 497 16.38 34.55 -20.16
C GLU A 497 16.14 36.04 -20.45
N VAL A 498 16.17 36.86 -19.41
CA VAL A 498 15.90 38.30 -19.49
C VAL A 498 17.15 39.11 -19.13
N ALA A 499 17.21 40.35 -19.60
CA ALA A 499 18.35 41.23 -19.36
C ALA A 499 18.54 41.57 -17.87
N GLY A 500 19.73 42.05 -17.50
CA GLY A 500 20.03 42.48 -16.13
C GLY A 500 19.16 43.65 -15.65
N SER A 501 18.77 44.55 -16.57
CA SER A 501 17.79 45.62 -16.32
C SER A 501 16.44 45.09 -15.84
N MET A 502 15.92 44.06 -16.50
CA MET A 502 14.66 43.39 -16.12
C MET A 502 14.78 42.67 -14.77
N HIS A 503 15.94 42.06 -14.46
CA HIS A 503 16.18 41.47 -13.14
C HIS A 503 16.19 42.53 -12.03
N ALA A 504 16.82 43.68 -12.27
CA ALA A 504 16.80 44.79 -11.33
C ALA A 504 15.37 45.29 -11.10
N PHE A 505 14.59 45.46 -12.16
CA PHE A 505 13.19 45.87 -12.05
C PHE A 505 12.31 44.84 -11.32
N ALA A 506 12.48 43.54 -11.57
CA ALA A 506 11.80 42.49 -10.81
C ALA A 506 12.17 42.52 -9.31
N SER A 507 13.42 42.87 -8.99
CA SER A 507 13.87 43.03 -7.60
C SER A 507 13.28 44.28 -6.93
N GLU A 508 13.07 45.36 -7.70
CA GLU A 508 12.31 46.54 -7.25
C GLU A 508 10.85 46.16 -6.94
N VAL A 509 10.20 45.38 -7.81
CA VAL A 509 8.84 44.88 -7.56
C VAL A 509 8.78 44.01 -6.30
N GLU A 510 9.78 43.16 -6.05
CA GLU A 510 9.89 42.40 -4.79
C GLU A 510 9.98 43.33 -3.57
N ALA A 511 10.79 44.39 -3.65
CA ALA A 511 10.93 45.36 -2.56
C ALA A 511 9.59 46.07 -2.28
N VAL A 512 8.91 46.52 -3.34
CA VAL A 512 7.59 47.15 -3.25
C VAL A 512 6.57 46.20 -2.64
N LEU A 513 6.52 44.95 -3.09
CA LEU A 513 5.60 43.91 -2.57
C LEU A 513 5.76 43.69 -1.05
N ASN A 514 6.97 43.92 -0.53
CA ASN A 514 7.35 43.73 0.87
C ASN A 514 7.35 45.02 1.71
N GLU A 515 6.91 46.16 1.17
CA GLU A 515 6.84 47.41 1.93
C GLU A 515 5.98 47.25 3.20
N PRO A 516 6.39 47.82 4.35
CA PRO A 516 5.60 47.75 5.59
C PRO A 516 4.18 48.30 5.42
N ALA A 517 4.00 49.34 4.60
CA ALA A 517 2.71 49.95 4.30
C ALA A 517 1.71 49.01 3.59
N ARG A 518 2.18 47.87 3.06
CA ARG A 518 1.35 46.88 2.36
C ARG A 518 1.00 45.67 3.23
N ALA A 519 1.31 45.68 4.52
CA ALA A 519 0.98 44.59 5.44
C ALA A 519 -0.50 44.21 5.38
N ASP A 520 -1.41 45.19 5.42
CA ASP A 520 -2.86 44.96 5.32
C ASP A 520 -3.28 44.38 3.97
N ALA A 521 -2.63 44.79 2.88
CA ALA A 521 -2.89 44.26 1.54
C ALA A 521 -2.39 42.82 1.39
N ARG A 522 -1.20 42.50 1.93
CA ARG A 522 -0.70 41.11 2.02
C ARG A 522 -1.66 40.25 2.84
N TRP A 523 -2.16 40.79 3.95
CA TRP A 523 -3.14 40.12 4.81
C TRP A 523 -4.47 39.87 4.09
N ALA A 524 -5.05 40.88 3.45
CA ALA A 524 -6.30 40.75 2.69
C ALA A 524 -6.18 39.69 1.58
N ALA A 525 -5.02 39.63 0.91
CA ALA A 525 -4.78 38.68 -0.15
C ALA A 525 -4.52 37.24 0.38
N LEU A 526 -4.06 37.09 1.64
CA LEU A 526 -4.00 35.81 2.37
C LEU A 526 -5.36 35.37 2.93
N GLU A 527 -6.22 36.32 3.32
CA GLU A 527 -7.59 36.03 3.75
C GLU A 527 -8.46 35.59 2.57
N ALA A 528 -8.28 36.23 1.40
CA ALA A 528 -8.93 35.85 0.15
C ALA A 528 -8.55 34.43 -0.29
N ARG A 529 -7.29 33.98 -0.05
CA ARG A 529 -6.90 32.56 -0.20
C ARG A 529 -7.85 31.66 0.58
N GLY A 530 -8.10 31.95 1.86
CA GLY A 530 -8.99 31.14 2.70
C GLY A 530 -10.42 31.04 2.16
N ARG A 531 -10.96 32.15 1.61
CA ARG A 531 -12.31 32.17 1.02
C ARG A 531 -12.37 31.49 -0.35
N ILE A 532 -11.40 31.75 -1.23
CA ILE A 532 -11.35 31.24 -2.61
C ILE A 532 -10.96 29.74 -2.64
N GLU A 533 -10.08 29.27 -1.75
CA GLU A 533 -9.80 27.84 -1.60
C GLU A 533 -11.05 27.08 -1.16
N VAL A 534 -11.80 27.63 -0.19
CA VAL A 534 -13.06 27.02 0.28
C VAL A 534 -14.11 27.03 -0.83
N GLU A 535 -14.25 28.11 -1.61
CA GLU A 535 -15.21 28.18 -2.73
C GLU A 535 -14.81 27.26 -3.89
N LEU A 536 -13.52 27.17 -4.25
CA LEU A 536 -13.01 26.25 -5.26
C LEU A 536 -13.12 24.78 -4.80
N LEU A 537 -12.87 24.50 -3.52
CA LEU A 537 -13.08 23.18 -2.92
C LEU A 537 -14.57 22.84 -2.88
N ASN A 538 -15.44 23.77 -2.50
CA ASN A 538 -16.90 23.59 -2.46
C ASN A 538 -17.48 23.42 -3.86
N ARG A 539 -16.96 24.08 -4.89
CA ARG A 539 -17.34 23.87 -6.29
C ARG A 539 -16.78 22.57 -6.85
N LYS A 540 -15.50 22.23 -6.60
CA LYS A 540 -14.94 20.89 -6.92
C LYS A 540 -15.79 19.80 -6.25
N ARG A 541 -16.23 20.01 -5.01
CA ARG A 541 -17.12 19.13 -4.25
C ARG A 541 -18.53 19.08 -4.86
N LYS A 542 -19.21 20.21 -5.11
CA LYS A 542 -20.52 20.28 -5.80
C LYS A 542 -20.50 19.64 -7.19
N LYS A 543 -19.45 19.88 -7.98
CA LYS A 543 -19.21 19.32 -9.33
C LYS A 543 -19.02 17.80 -9.28
N ARG A 544 -18.32 17.28 -8.26
CA ARG A 544 -18.15 15.83 -7.99
C ARG A 544 -19.43 15.19 -7.41
N LEU A 545 -20.17 15.90 -6.57
CA LEU A 545 -21.47 15.48 -6.04
C LEU A 545 -22.56 15.40 -7.12
N ALA A 546 -22.46 16.22 -8.17
CA ALA A 546 -23.34 16.21 -9.34
C ALA A 546 -23.05 15.05 -10.32
N GLN A 547 -21.99 14.26 -10.08
CA GLN A 547 -21.64 13.11 -10.91
C GLN A 547 -22.73 12.04 -10.75
N ARG A 548 -23.54 11.87 -11.79
CA ARG A 548 -24.65 10.91 -11.80
C ARG A 548 -24.09 9.50 -12.00
N PHE A 549 -24.32 8.62 -11.04
CA PHE A 549 -24.14 7.18 -11.22
C PHE A 549 -25.42 6.57 -11.80
N ASP A 550 -25.28 5.50 -12.57
CA ASP A 550 -26.46 4.73 -13.00
C ASP A 550 -27.21 4.14 -11.78
N ALA A 551 -28.52 3.93 -11.94
CA ALA A 551 -29.39 3.43 -10.87
C ALA A 551 -28.94 2.08 -10.28
N LYS A 552 -28.20 1.26 -11.05
CA LYS A 552 -27.66 0.01 -10.53
C LYS A 552 -26.48 0.30 -9.59
N THR A 553 -25.57 1.17 -9.98
CA THR A 553 -24.43 1.58 -9.15
C THR A 553 -24.89 2.27 -7.86
N GLU A 554 -25.93 3.10 -7.91
CA GLU A 554 -26.55 3.70 -6.70
C GLU A 554 -27.11 2.64 -5.74
N ARG A 555 -27.87 1.65 -6.25
CA ARG A 555 -28.35 0.52 -5.42
C ARG A 555 -27.20 -0.32 -4.86
N GLN A 556 -26.15 -0.52 -5.64
CA GLN A 556 -24.96 -1.25 -5.18
C GLN A 556 -24.26 -0.50 -4.04
N LEU A 557 -24.10 0.81 -4.17
CA LEU A 557 -23.52 1.67 -3.13
C LEU A 557 -24.36 1.64 -1.85
N ALA A 558 -25.69 1.74 -1.94
CA ALA A 558 -26.56 1.66 -0.77
C ALA A 558 -26.37 0.34 0.02
N ALA A 559 -26.28 -0.79 -0.69
CA ALA A 559 -26.00 -2.09 -0.06
C ALA A 559 -24.60 -2.14 0.58
N VAL A 560 -23.59 -1.51 -0.05
CA VAL A 560 -22.23 -1.42 0.49
C VAL A 560 -22.20 -0.57 1.77
N LEU A 561 -22.88 0.57 1.78
CA LEU A 561 -22.99 1.45 2.94
C LEU A 561 -23.71 0.76 4.11
N ALA A 562 -24.79 0.02 3.83
CA ALA A 562 -25.47 -0.80 4.82
C ALA A 562 -24.54 -1.87 5.41
N TRP A 563 -23.77 -2.57 4.57
CA TRP A 563 -22.77 -3.55 5.03
C TRP A 563 -21.65 -2.92 5.86
N LEU A 564 -21.27 -1.67 5.56
CA LEU A 564 -20.28 -0.90 6.34
C LEU A 564 -20.82 -0.41 7.68
N GLY A 565 -22.12 -0.55 7.96
CA GLY A 565 -22.77 0.01 9.15
C GLY A 565 -22.98 1.52 9.07
N GLN A 566 -23.05 2.09 7.86
CA GLN A 566 -23.23 3.52 7.62
C GLN A 566 -24.49 3.76 6.79
N PRO A 567 -25.69 3.53 7.36
CA PRO A 567 -26.94 3.79 6.66
C PRO A 567 -27.05 5.27 6.29
N GLN A 568 -27.85 5.57 5.26
CA GLN A 568 -28.16 6.96 4.91
C GLN A 568 -28.92 7.60 6.08
N PRO A 569 -28.51 8.78 6.55
CA PRO A 569 -29.24 9.49 7.58
C PRO A 569 -30.58 10.00 7.02
N GLY A 570 -31.50 10.35 7.92
CA GLY A 570 -32.81 10.86 7.54
C GLY A 570 -32.72 12.14 6.68
N PRO A 571 -33.78 12.50 5.93
CA PRO A 571 -33.76 13.59 4.96
C PRO A 571 -33.44 14.97 5.56
N ASN A 572 -33.60 15.14 6.88
CA ASN A 572 -33.37 16.39 7.59
C ASN A 572 -31.94 16.54 8.13
N VAL A 573 -31.10 15.51 8.00
CA VAL A 573 -29.72 15.53 8.51
C VAL A 573 -28.82 16.32 7.56
N LEU A 574 -28.20 17.37 8.09
CA LEU A 574 -27.31 18.27 7.37
C LEU A 574 -25.85 17.82 7.42
N LEU A 575 -25.41 17.28 8.56
CA LEU A 575 -24.02 16.91 8.79
C LEU A 575 -23.89 15.78 9.81
N VAL A 576 -23.07 14.78 9.50
CA VAL A 576 -22.54 13.79 10.44
C VAL A 576 -21.01 13.91 10.41
N ALA A 577 -20.39 14.37 11.49
CA ALA A 577 -18.95 14.63 11.49
C ALA A 577 -18.32 14.52 12.89
N PRO A 578 -17.01 14.23 12.97
CA PRO A 578 -16.31 14.33 14.24
C PRO A 578 -16.25 15.77 14.74
N VAL A 579 -16.23 15.95 16.06
CA VAL A 579 -16.06 17.26 16.70
C VAL A 579 -14.62 17.73 16.51
N ALA A 580 -14.43 18.87 15.82
CA ALA A 580 -13.11 19.43 15.59
C ALA A 580 -12.53 20.03 16.88
N GLY A 581 -11.24 19.80 17.11
CA GLY A 581 -10.54 20.32 18.28
C GLY A 581 -10.88 19.61 19.60
N TYR A 582 -11.60 18.48 19.54
CA TYR A 582 -12.10 17.77 20.72
C TYR A 582 -11.04 17.54 21.82
N GLN A 583 -9.85 17.08 21.41
CA GLN A 583 -8.71 16.84 22.30
C GLN A 583 -8.13 18.07 23.02
N TYR A 584 -8.45 19.29 22.57
CA TYR A 584 -7.96 20.54 23.14
C TYR A 584 -9.00 21.25 24.02
N HIS A 585 -10.16 20.63 24.22
CA HIS A 585 -11.27 21.18 24.97
C HIS A 585 -11.65 20.29 26.15
N GLN A 586 -12.76 20.59 26.81
CA GLN A 586 -13.17 19.92 28.05
C GLN A 586 -13.85 18.57 27.80
N GLY A 587 -14.02 18.18 26.54
CA GLY A 587 -14.64 16.93 26.12
C GLY A 587 -14.04 15.66 26.71
N PRO A 588 -12.70 15.47 26.70
CA PRO A 588 -12.07 14.30 27.29
C PRO A 588 -12.36 14.10 28.78
N ALA A 589 -12.66 15.17 29.53
CA ALA A 589 -12.96 15.09 30.96
C ALA A 589 -14.38 14.58 31.26
N VAL A 590 -15.26 14.54 30.26
CA VAL A 590 -16.68 14.16 30.41
C VAL A 590 -17.09 12.92 29.59
N GLU A 591 -16.12 12.25 28.98
CA GLU A 591 -16.33 11.06 28.11
C GLU A 591 -17.17 9.97 28.77
N ALA A 592 -16.90 9.66 30.05
CA ALA A 592 -17.60 8.60 30.80
C ALA A 592 -19.11 8.85 31.00
N GLN A 593 -19.59 10.06 30.71
CA GLN A 593 -20.98 10.47 30.89
C GLN A 593 -21.76 10.54 29.58
N PHE A 594 -21.12 10.28 28.44
CA PHE A 594 -21.80 10.31 27.14
C PHE A 594 -22.79 9.15 27.00
N GLN A 595 -24.02 9.52 26.65
CA GLN A 595 -25.06 8.58 26.26
C GLN A 595 -25.29 8.72 24.74
N PRO A 596 -25.55 7.61 24.02
CA PRO A 596 -25.96 7.68 22.62
C PRO A 596 -27.16 8.62 22.46
N ASN A 597 -27.13 9.46 21.41
CA ASN A 597 -28.15 10.47 21.10
C ASN A 597 -28.29 11.61 22.13
N ALA A 598 -27.31 11.83 23.00
CA ALA A 598 -27.34 12.99 23.90
C ALA A 598 -27.42 14.31 23.11
N THR A 599 -28.31 15.20 23.54
CA THR A 599 -28.52 16.51 22.92
C THR A 599 -27.30 17.42 23.11
N LEU A 600 -26.93 18.11 22.03
CA LEU A 600 -25.84 19.08 21.97
C LEU A 600 -26.40 20.46 21.59
N SER A 601 -25.74 21.52 22.05
CA SER A 601 -26.04 22.89 21.63
C SER A 601 -25.02 23.41 20.62
N LEU A 602 -25.51 24.15 19.63
CA LEU A 602 -24.70 24.82 18.62
C LEU A 602 -24.70 26.33 18.87
N THR A 603 -23.54 26.97 18.88
CA THR A 603 -23.42 28.43 19.01
C THR A 603 -22.46 28.98 17.96
N HIS A 604 -22.93 29.89 17.11
CA HIS A 604 -22.08 30.59 16.16
C HIS A 604 -21.23 31.65 16.87
N GLU A 605 -19.90 31.56 16.75
CA GLU A 605 -18.93 32.47 17.37
C GLU A 605 -18.34 33.40 16.30
N ARG A 606 -19.05 34.48 15.97
CA ARG A 606 -18.63 35.45 14.95
C ARG A 606 -17.26 36.09 15.24
N ASP A 607 -16.96 36.31 16.51
CA ASP A 607 -15.75 37.00 16.98
C ASP A 607 -14.61 36.02 17.30
N ASN A 608 -14.70 34.77 16.83
CA ASN A 608 -13.63 33.80 17.02
C ASN A 608 -12.35 34.25 16.29
N PRO A 609 -11.20 34.36 16.98
CA PRO A 609 -9.98 34.95 16.41
C PRO A 609 -9.34 34.11 15.30
N HIS A 610 -9.73 32.84 15.17
CA HIS A 610 -9.15 31.92 14.18
C HIS A 610 -10.08 31.67 12.98
N ASP A 611 -11.40 31.73 13.19
CA ASP A 611 -12.39 31.45 12.15
C ASP A 611 -13.75 32.12 12.45
N PRO A 612 -14.13 33.21 11.75
CA PRO A 612 -15.38 33.93 12.00
C PRO A 612 -16.65 33.13 11.65
N LEU A 613 -16.51 31.94 11.04
CA LEU A 613 -17.61 31.01 10.76
C LEU A 613 -17.68 29.87 11.79
N ALA A 614 -16.91 29.94 12.87
CA ALA A 614 -16.85 28.91 13.90
C ALA A 614 -18.23 28.66 14.52
N VAL A 615 -18.64 27.39 14.54
CA VAL A 615 -19.83 26.94 15.28
C VAL A 615 -19.35 26.04 16.41
N ARG A 616 -19.45 26.53 17.64
CA ARG A 616 -19.12 25.79 18.86
C ARG A 616 -20.17 24.73 19.14
N ILE A 617 -19.71 23.57 19.61
CA ILE A 617 -20.52 22.43 20.05
C ILE A 617 -20.32 22.24 21.54
N ASP A 618 -21.40 22.34 22.30
CA ASP A 618 -21.40 22.14 23.76
C ASP A 618 -22.33 20.98 24.16
N TRP A 619 -21.95 20.26 25.22
CA TRP A 619 -22.78 19.25 25.88
C TRP A 619 -23.00 19.65 27.33
N GLN A 620 -24.26 19.87 27.74
CA GLN A 620 -24.61 20.36 29.08
C GLN A 620 -23.79 21.61 29.52
N GLY A 621 -23.49 22.51 28.58
CA GLY A 621 -22.68 23.71 28.82
C GLY A 621 -21.16 23.48 28.81
N VAL A 622 -20.69 22.23 28.67
CA VAL A 622 -19.28 21.88 28.51
C VAL A 622 -18.89 21.95 27.05
N LYS A 623 -17.87 22.76 26.74
CA LYS A 623 -17.35 22.89 25.38
C LYS A 623 -16.66 21.61 24.93
N LEU A 624 -17.26 20.93 23.96
CA LEU A 624 -16.69 19.75 23.33
C LEU A 624 -15.75 20.13 22.20
N GLY A 625 -16.05 21.19 21.45
CA GLY A 625 -15.23 21.69 20.36
C GLY A 625 -16.05 22.43 19.31
N TYR A 626 -15.74 22.20 18.04
CA TYR A 626 -16.31 22.95 16.92
C TYR A 626 -16.81 22.06 15.79
N VAL A 627 -17.77 22.58 15.01
CA VAL A 627 -18.07 22.05 13.67
C VAL A 627 -16.82 22.18 12.80
N PRO A 628 -16.40 21.14 12.07
CA PRO A 628 -15.23 21.22 11.21
C PRO A 628 -15.28 22.39 10.21
N ARG A 629 -14.16 23.12 10.06
CA ARG A 629 -14.02 24.30 9.20
C ARG A 629 -14.56 24.16 7.76
N PRO A 630 -14.41 23.03 7.06
CA PRO A 630 -14.98 22.90 5.70
C PRO A 630 -16.51 22.82 5.65
N HIS A 631 -17.19 22.69 6.80
CA HIS A 631 -18.64 22.46 6.91
C HIS A 631 -19.33 23.52 7.78
N ASN A 632 -18.58 24.30 8.55
CA ASN A 632 -19.14 25.28 9.47
C ASN A 632 -19.89 26.40 8.74
N ALA A 633 -19.49 26.77 7.53
CA ALA A 633 -20.10 27.86 6.76
C ALA A 633 -21.61 27.67 6.53
N GLU A 634 -22.04 26.46 6.14
CA GLU A 634 -23.47 26.18 5.93
C GLU A 634 -24.24 26.19 7.26
N ILE A 635 -23.68 25.58 8.30
CA ILE A 635 -24.30 25.53 9.63
C ILE A 635 -24.41 26.94 10.24
N ALA A 636 -23.34 27.73 10.14
CA ALA A 636 -23.28 29.11 10.58
C ALA A 636 -24.31 29.98 9.84
N ALA A 637 -24.40 29.85 8.52
CA ALA A 637 -25.36 30.59 7.72
C ALA A 637 -26.81 30.29 8.13
N ARG A 638 -27.15 29.01 8.36
CA ARG A 638 -28.48 28.60 8.82
C ARG A 638 -28.79 29.11 10.23
N LEU A 639 -27.83 29.04 11.16
CA LEU A 639 -27.98 29.61 12.51
C LEU A 639 -28.17 31.13 12.46
N LEU A 640 -27.43 31.84 11.61
CA LEU A 640 -27.56 33.29 11.40
C LEU A 640 -28.91 33.65 10.76
N ALA A 641 -29.43 32.81 9.88
CA ALA A 641 -30.76 32.95 9.30
C ALA A 641 -31.90 32.62 10.29
N GLY A 642 -31.58 32.19 11.51
CA GLY A 642 -32.56 31.83 12.53
C GLY A 642 -33.19 30.45 12.36
N GLU A 643 -32.64 29.59 11.49
CA GLU A 643 -33.11 28.20 11.37
C GLU A 643 -32.89 27.43 12.67
N LYS A 644 -33.91 26.67 13.10
CA LYS A 644 -33.80 25.80 14.28
C LYS A 644 -33.08 24.50 13.90
N LEU A 645 -31.81 24.42 14.25
CA LEU A 645 -31.02 23.20 14.11
C LEU A 645 -31.04 22.37 15.40
N THR A 646 -30.96 21.06 15.26
CA THR A 646 -30.75 20.10 16.35
C THR A 646 -29.38 19.48 16.20
N ALA A 647 -28.69 19.25 17.31
CA ALA A 647 -27.44 18.51 17.32
C ALA A 647 -27.50 17.39 18.36
N ARG A 648 -26.99 16.21 18.01
CA ARG A 648 -26.94 15.05 18.91
C ARG A 648 -25.65 14.27 18.77
N LEU A 649 -25.23 13.61 19.84
CA LEU A 649 -24.11 12.68 19.82
C LEU A 649 -24.50 11.43 19.01
N ALA A 650 -23.91 11.26 17.83
CA ALA A 650 -24.22 10.19 16.89
C ALA A 650 -23.42 8.92 17.16
N ALA A 651 -22.14 9.06 17.51
CA ALA A 651 -21.27 7.95 17.90
C ALA A 651 -20.16 8.45 18.84
N PHE A 652 -19.71 7.54 19.69
CA PHE A 652 -18.52 7.69 20.52
C PHE A 652 -17.71 6.39 20.43
N ASP A 653 -16.42 6.50 20.11
CA ASP A 653 -15.49 5.36 20.00
C ASP A 653 -14.20 5.68 20.76
N GLU A 654 -14.10 5.16 21.99
CA GLU A 654 -12.98 5.42 22.92
C GLU A 654 -11.61 5.03 22.32
N GLU A 655 -11.58 3.99 21.47
CA GLU A 655 -10.39 3.46 20.82
C GLU A 655 -10.00 4.24 19.55
N ALA A 656 -10.86 5.14 19.08
CA ALA A 656 -10.54 5.99 17.94
C ALA A 656 -9.51 7.07 18.33
N PRO A 657 -8.69 7.55 17.37
CA PRO A 657 -7.84 8.70 17.60
C PRO A 657 -8.65 9.90 18.14
N PRO A 658 -8.09 10.72 19.05
CA PRO A 658 -8.86 11.75 19.76
C PRO A 658 -9.67 12.72 18.86
N TRP A 659 -9.22 12.97 17.63
CA TRP A 659 -9.91 13.82 16.65
C TRP A 659 -11.05 13.13 15.86
N GLU A 660 -11.27 11.82 16.04
CA GLU A 660 -12.36 11.02 15.46
C GLU A 660 -13.31 10.43 16.52
N ARG A 661 -12.96 10.59 17.81
CA ARG A 661 -13.59 9.91 18.95
C ARG A 661 -15.05 10.26 19.19
N VAL A 662 -15.45 11.52 18.98
CA VAL A 662 -16.85 11.98 19.16
C VAL A 662 -17.42 12.43 17.83
N VAL A 663 -18.52 11.80 17.40
CA VAL A 663 -19.26 12.15 16.18
C VAL A 663 -20.57 12.82 16.55
N VAL A 664 -20.84 13.99 15.95
CA VAL A 664 -22.10 14.71 16.06
C VAL A 664 -22.93 14.54 14.79
N GLU A 665 -24.24 14.45 14.96
CA GLU A 665 -25.22 14.65 13.89
C GLU A 665 -25.91 16.00 14.07
N ILE A 666 -25.98 16.81 13.01
CA ILE A 666 -26.70 18.08 12.95
C ILE A 666 -27.83 17.93 11.93
N ALA A 667 -29.06 18.28 12.33
CA ALA A 667 -30.25 18.16 11.50
C ALA A 667 -31.14 19.40 11.60
N THR A 668 -31.94 19.69 10.58
CA THR A 668 -33.03 20.67 10.68
C THR A 668 -34.13 20.10 11.58
N ARG A 669 -34.70 20.96 12.44
CA ARG A 669 -35.89 20.59 13.19
C ARG A 669 -37.07 20.65 12.23
N GLU A 670 -37.83 19.56 12.08
CA GLU A 670 -39.11 19.65 11.35
C GLU A 670 -39.98 20.71 12.01
N ALA A 671 -40.56 21.58 11.20
CA ALA A 671 -41.61 22.48 11.66
C ALA A 671 -42.81 21.62 12.06
N GLU A 672 -42.99 21.40 13.36
CA GLU A 672 -44.26 20.91 13.89
C GLU A 672 -45.35 21.94 13.52
N GLY A 673 -46.13 21.63 12.48
CA GLY A 673 -47.43 22.27 12.23
C GLY A 673 -47.57 23.00 10.89
N ALA A 674 -47.89 22.24 9.83
CA ALA A 674 -48.84 22.67 8.81
C ALA A 674 -49.46 21.42 8.15
N GLY A 675 -50.73 21.13 8.46
CA GLY A 675 -51.54 20.13 7.74
C GLY A 675 -52.09 18.96 8.57
N LYS A 676 -52.89 19.24 9.60
CA LYS A 676 -54.14 18.47 9.77
C LYS A 676 -55.12 18.97 8.70
N LEU A 677 -55.97 18.07 8.20
CA LEU A 677 -56.89 18.15 7.03
C LEU A 677 -56.22 17.58 5.76
N ASP A 678 -56.62 16.48 5.14
CA ASP A 678 -57.79 15.61 5.29
C ASP A 678 -57.38 14.15 5.05
N GLY A 679 -58.04 13.23 5.74
CA GLY A 679 -57.83 11.81 5.53
C GLY A 679 -58.39 11.38 4.18
N HIS A 680 -57.64 10.55 3.45
CA HIS A 680 -58.20 9.46 2.67
C HIS A 680 -57.20 8.30 2.66
N ALA A 681 -57.70 7.15 3.12
CA ALA A 681 -56.98 5.91 3.26
C ALA A 681 -56.61 5.31 1.89
N VAL A 682 -55.37 4.85 1.76
CA VAL A 682 -55.04 3.70 0.90
C VAL A 682 -54.08 2.80 1.68
N ARG A 683 -54.57 1.59 1.94
CA ARG A 683 -53.90 0.49 2.64
C ARG A 683 -52.62 0.08 1.90
N ALA A 684 -51.48 0.11 2.59
CA ALA A 684 -50.31 -0.67 2.22
C ALA A 684 -50.31 -1.96 3.06
N ALA A 685 -50.27 -3.09 2.38
CA ALA A 685 -50.33 -4.42 2.98
C ALA A 685 -49.03 -4.75 3.72
N ASP A 686 -49.20 -5.20 4.97
CA ASP A 686 -48.23 -5.95 5.75
C ASP A 686 -47.90 -7.27 5.06
N THR A 687 -46.65 -7.46 4.63
CA THR A 687 -46.05 -8.79 4.45
C THR A 687 -44.55 -8.72 4.73
N THR A 688 -44.19 -8.75 6.01
CA THR A 688 -42.90 -9.31 6.44
C THR A 688 -43.11 -9.98 7.80
N HIS A 689 -43.36 -11.29 7.82
CA HIS A 689 -43.07 -12.25 8.89
C HIS A 689 -43.69 -13.60 8.50
N ASP A 690 -42.98 -14.37 7.64
CA ASP A 690 -42.95 -15.84 7.70
C ASP A 690 -42.09 -16.39 6.56
N CYS A 691 -40.81 -16.63 6.84
CA CYS A 691 -39.97 -17.47 5.99
C CYS A 691 -38.88 -18.21 6.80
N VAL A 692 -39.29 -18.74 7.95
CA VAL A 692 -38.53 -19.74 8.73
C VAL A 692 -39.46 -20.88 9.10
N ARG A 693 -39.74 -21.77 8.14
CA ARG A 693 -40.12 -23.21 8.30
C ARG A 693 -40.78 -23.71 7.03
N MET A 694 -40.05 -24.45 6.20
CA MET A 694 -40.51 -25.65 5.46
C MET A 694 -39.53 -25.96 4.31
N VAL A 695 -38.42 -26.62 4.63
CA VAL A 695 -37.82 -27.61 3.71
C VAL A 695 -37.42 -28.80 4.57
N ARG A 696 -38.37 -29.73 4.75
CA ARG A 696 -38.12 -31.10 5.18
C ARG A 696 -38.78 -32.01 4.16
N GLN A 697 -38.08 -33.11 3.86
CA GLN A 697 -38.60 -34.36 3.31
C GLN A 697 -39.01 -34.40 1.83
N ALA A 698 -38.04 -34.77 0.99
CA ALA A 698 -38.28 -35.59 -0.21
C ALA A 698 -37.00 -36.37 -0.58
N CYS A 699 -36.60 -37.32 0.28
CA CYS A 699 -35.72 -38.44 -0.07
C CYS A 699 -36.27 -39.68 0.62
N HIS A 700 -37.36 -40.21 0.06
CA HIS A 700 -37.77 -41.61 0.17
C HIS A 700 -38.82 -41.88 -0.91
N ARG A 701 -38.34 -42.18 -2.12
CA ARG A 701 -38.81 -43.23 -3.02
C ARG A 701 -37.88 -43.31 -4.22
#